data_AF-A0A6C7C5E3-F1
#
_entry.id   AF-A0A6C7C5E3-F1
#
_cell.length_a   1.000
_cell.length_b   1.000
_cell.length_c   1.000
_cell.angle_alpha   90.00
_cell.angle_beta   90.00
_cell.angle_gamma   90.00
#
_symmetry.space_group_name_H-M   'P 1'
#
loop_
_entity.id
_entity.type
_entity.pdbx_description
1 polymer ?
#
loop_
_entity_poly.entity_id
_entity_poly.type
_entity_poly.pdbx_seq_one_letter_code
_entity_poly.pdbx_strand_id
1 'polypeptide(L)'
;MNNEQAKFLELEELCKQDGFIHAYSYLCLRDCTIGFQGGLETDDLNHLTSSDRLIKTELSLLHGLMLKSGYNAVEISSDKLTQYVDSAEQILKDIHEAIKTSGMKNFSLENPKLSFESFFTEKDVVREFIFYSAEQAFEFQFASFARERYIEDEVWLRDHVGFDMNDAYTIYRAINEMLNENLNSIASRSELISHKESRLQFHEINVDELIRLSKQSKEIVIAFLTIFSTSSKDDNTSFSSIDDFNIINAKPIVYLNDKYYLFQLTSLAQSMYESPIFWMREDKSYRKFADEHRGNFTEAFTYNKLVSVFGRENVYVNIDIFKNAAEKIGEIDILVKFGSKYLIVQAKSKGMTLSSRKGQAEIVKDDFTKGFQNAYDQAIECSNALMEAGVHFKDASGNLVEFKDRPTSCYPVCITSESYPSLAFQCRLHLKYEKTEHLKAPYIMDVFFLDILTEFLSEPLFFLSFVDRRTGYHDALMASTEIVLLSMHLKYNLWIENDMTFMHLADDIASDLDAAFMVRRLALPGSGTPKGILQKYTSGFFGRLLFKIQRLANDDLTDLGLILLKGNGKFVDMLNEAVGRIQYLTIQDNLTHDFTIQLENGVGGLTVHTLAGDLESAQNKLMAHVNAKKYLAKQNQWFGVLVEADRLGMVASICKLSFPWQKDTKMDLAVKEAKMDKPMIYDSKELRGKFKVKLGRNDKCLCGSGKKYKKCCLIKNNL
;
A
#
# COMPACT_ATOMS: atom_id res chain seq x y z
N MET A 1 -34.84 25.03 5.64
CA MET A 1 -33.86 23.93 5.60
C MET A 1 -33.26 23.87 4.22
N ASN A 2 -31.95 23.62 4.10
CA ASN A 2 -31.36 23.21 2.82
C ASN A 2 -31.88 21.80 2.47
N ASN A 3 -31.78 21.40 1.20
CA ASN A 3 -32.30 20.11 0.72
C ASN A 3 -31.69 18.91 1.48
N GLU A 4 -30.39 18.98 1.78
CA GLU A 4 -29.67 17.98 2.58
C GLU A 4 -30.28 17.79 3.97
N GLN A 5 -30.49 18.85 4.75
CA GLN A 5 -31.07 18.72 6.10
C GLN A 5 -32.49 18.16 6.06
N ALA A 6 -33.27 18.44 5.01
CA ALA A 6 -34.59 17.85 4.83
C ALA A 6 -34.51 16.33 4.66
N LYS A 7 -33.56 15.86 3.85
CA LYS A 7 -33.32 14.45 3.66
C LYS A 7 -32.71 13.76 4.87
N PHE A 8 -31.85 14.45 5.63
CA PHE A 8 -31.35 13.96 6.91
C PHE A 8 -32.49 13.72 7.92
N LEU A 9 -33.42 14.68 8.07
CA LEU A 9 -34.57 14.51 8.97
C LEU A 9 -35.55 13.43 8.48
N GLU A 10 -35.71 13.29 7.16
CA GLU A 10 -36.49 12.18 6.57
C GLU A 10 -35.86 10.82 6.94
N LEU A 11 -34.53 10.72 6.88
CA LEU A 11 -33.79 9.53 7.29
C LEU A 11 -33.91 9.25 8.79
N GLU A 12 -33.86 10.30 9.62
CA GLU A 12 -34.03 10.20 11.07
C GLU A 12 -35.42 9.64 11.42
N GLU A 13 -36.49 10.16 10.79
CA GLU A 13 -37.85 9.66 11.01
C GLU A 13 -38.03 8.22 10.51
N LEU A 14 -37.32 7.80 9.45
CA LEU A 14 -37.30 6.41 9.01
C LEU A 14 -36.61 5.49 10.03
N CYS A 15 -35.42 5.89 10.51
CA CYS A 15 -34.63 5.09 11.47
C CYS A 15 -35.31 4.94 12.84
N LYS A 16 -36.23 5.86 13.16
CA LYS A 16 -37.05 5.85 14.37
C LYS A 16 -38.18 4.81 14.33
N GLN A 17 -38.55 4.32 13.15
CA GLN A 17 -39.70 3.43 13.03
C GLN A 17 -39.46 2.07 13.71
N ASP A 18 -40.54 1.49 14.24
CA ASP A 18 -40.51 0.18 14.88
C ASP A 18 -39.99 -0.91 13.92
N GLY A 19 -38.98 -1.66 14.38
CA GLY A 19 -38.37 -2.78 13.66
C GLY A 19 -37.32 -2.39 12.63
N PHE A 20 -36.92 -1.11 12.52
CA PHE A 20 -35.90 -0.67 11.56
C PHE A 20 -34.56 -1.41 11.72
N ILE A 21 -34.21 -1.89 12.92
CA ILE A 21 -33.02 -2.72 13.17
C ILE A 21 -32.95 -3.97 12.25
N HIS A 22 -34.08 -4.51 11.83
CA HIS A 22 -34.14 -5.65 10.91
C HIS A 22 -33.73 -5.26 9.49
N ALA A 23 -34.13 -4.07 9.02
CA ALA A 23 -33.68 -3.53 7.75
C ALA A 23 -32.17 -3.18 7.79
N TYR A 24 -31.71 -2.60 8.90
CA TYR A 24 -30.29 -2.32 9.13
C TYR A 24 -29.43 -3.59 9.13
N SER A 25 -29.90 -4.65 9.80
CA SER A 25 -29.26 -5.97 9.78
C SER A 25 -29.11 -6.50 8.35
N TYR A 26 -30.18 -6.46 7.56
CA TYR A 26 -30.14 -6.90 6.16
C TYR A 26 -29.10 -6.11 5.34
N LEU A 27 -29.11 -4.78 5.46
CA LEU A 27 -28.16 -3.89 4.76
C LEU A 27 -26.71 -4.23 5.11
N CYS A 28 -26.41 -4.40 6.41
CA CYS A 28 -25.06 -4.77 6.86
C CYS A 28 -24.62 -6.13 6.31
N LEU A 29 -25.50 -7.13 6.32
CA LEU A 29 -25.15 -8.43 5.75
C LEU A 29 -24.91 -8.37 4.25
N ARG A 30 -25.75 -7.64 3.50
CA ARG A 30 -25.60 -7.49 2.04
C ARG A 30 -24.28 -6.79 1.69
N ASP A 31 -23.96 -5.71 2.40
CA ASP A 31 -22.92 -4.76 2.02
C ASP A 31 -21.57 -4.97 2.73
N CYS A 32 -21.53 -5.79 3.79
CA CYS A 32 -20.30 -6.10 4.52
C CYS A 32 -19.89 -7.59 4.43
N THR A 33 -20.68 -8.47 3.81
CA THR A 33 -20.35 -9.90 3.72
C THR A 33 -19.76 -10.26 2.35
N ILE A 34 -18.66 -11.00 2.38
CA ILE A 34 -18.01 -11.61 1.22
C ILE A 34 -18.29 -13.12 1.30
N GLY A 35 -18.84 -13.69 0.25
CA GLY A 35 -19.12 -15.13 0.17
C GLY A 35 -18.40 -15.73 -1.03
N PHE A 36 -17.72 -16.86 -0.82
CA PHE A 36 -16.91 -17.53 -1.83
C PHE A 36 -16.98 -19.06 -1.64
N GLN A 37 -16.61 -19.83 -2.67
CA GLN A 37 -16.57 -21.29 -2.64
C GLN A 37 -15.23 -21.82 -3.14
N GLY A 38 -14.59 -22.72 -2.38
CA GLY A 38 -13.31 -23.34 -2.74
C GLY A 38 -12.09 -22.48 -2.43
N GLY A 39 -12.13 -21.18 -2.75
CA GLY A 39 -11.12 -20.17 -2.43
C GLY A 39 -11.61 -18.77 -2.75
N LEU A 40 -11.08 -17.76 -2.06
CA LEU A 40 -11.38 -16.35 -2.34
C LEU A 40 -10.75 -15.95 -3.67
N GLU A 41 -11.57 -15.50 -4.61
CA GLU A 41 -11.17 -14.98 -5.91
C GLU A 41 -11.49 -13.49 -6.04
N THR A 42 -10.88 -12.81 -7.03
CA THR A 42 -11.14 -11.38 -7.30
C THR A 42 -12.63 -11.09 -7.47
N ASP A 43 -13.35 -11.97 -8.16
CA ASP A 43 -14.75 -11.73 -8.52
C ASP A 43 -15.69 -11.72 -7.30
N ASP A 44 -15.29 -12.37 -6.19
CA ASP A 44 -16.05 -12.39 -4.94
C ASP A 44 -16.05 -11.02 -4.23
N LEU A 45 -15.12 -10.11 -4.59
CA LEU A 45 -15.02 -8.77 -4.01
C LEU A 45 -15.65 -7.68 -4.91
N ASN A 46 -15.99 -7.98 -6.16
CA ASN A 46 -16.44 -6.95 -7.12
C ASN A 46 -17.70 -6.19 -6.68
N HIS A 47 -18.56 -6.78 -5.84
CA HIS A 47 -19.72 -6.06 -5.30
C HIS A 47 -19.34 -4.97 -4.30
N LEU A 48 -18.15 -5.05 -3.69
CA LEU A 48 -17.67 -4.04 -2.73
C LEU A 48 -17.36 -2.69 -3.38
N THR A 49 -17.11 -2.69 -4.69
CA THR A 49 -16.88 -1.49 -5.50
C THR A 49 -18.12 -1.05 -6.27
N SER A 50 -19.28 -1.67 -6.04
CA SER A 50 -20.55 -1.28 -6.67
C SER A 50 -21.04 0.06 -6.13
N SER A 51 -21.60 0.90 -7.01
CA SER A 51 -22.28 2.14 -6.61
C SER A 51 -23.57 1.92 -5.83
N ASP A 52 -24.12 0.70 -5.87
CA ASP A 52 -25.37 0.35 -5.19
C ASP A 52 -25.13 -0.15 -3.75
N ARG A 53 -23.87 -0.32 -3.34
CA ARG A 53 -23.50 -0.73 -1.98
C ARG A 53 -23.51 0.48 -1.04
N LEU A 54 -24.09 0.32 0.15
CA LEU A 54 -23.91 1.32 1.20
C LEU A 54 -22.50 1.24 1.79
N ILE A 55 -21.81 2.37 1.84
CA ILE A 55 -20.48 2.44 2.44
C ILE A 55 -20.55 2.48 3.96
N LYS A 56 -19.42 2.20 4.62
CA LYS A 56 -19.33 2.18 6.09
C LYS A 56 -19.87 3.45 6.77
N THR A 57 -19.60 4.63 6.21
CA THR A 57 -20.06 5.92 6.80
C THR A 57 -21.58 6.08 6.70
N GLU A 58 -22.21 5.59 5.64
CA GLU A 58 -23.67 5.55 5.49
C GLU A 58 -24.31 4.55 6.45
N LEU A 59 -23.75 3.35 6.56
CA LEU A 59 -24.21 2.36 7.55
C LEU A 59 -24.02 2.86 8.99
N SER A 60 -22.97 3.63 9.24
CA SER A 60 -22.70 4.30 10.52
C SER A 60 -23.73 5.39 10.82
N LEU A 61 -24.10 6.19 9.81
CA LEU A 61 -25.16 7.19 9.88
C LEU A 61 -26.51 6.55 10.27
N LEU A 62 -26.92 5.47 9.59
CA LEU A 62 -28.13 4.72 9.95
C LEU A 62 -28.09 4.23 11.40
N HIS A 63 -26.96 3.64 11.81
CA HIS A 63 -26.78 3.14 13.17
C HIS A 63 -26.90 4.24 14.23
N GLY A 64 -26.29 5.41 13.96
CA GLY A 64 -26.34 6.56 14.84
C GLY A 64 -27.75 7.13 15.01
N LEU A 65 -28.54 7.15 13.93
CA LEU A 65 -29.94 7.62 13.96
C LEU A 65 -30.87 6.63 14.67
N MET A 66 -30.62 5.33 14.53
CA MET A 66 -31.31 4.30 15.32
C MET A 66 -31.05 4.47 16.82
N LEU A 67 -29.77 4.65 17.21
CA LEU A 67 -29.40 4.90 18.60
C LEU A 67 -30.10 6.14 19.15
N LYS A 68 -30.09 7.23 18.38
CA LYS A 68 -30.73 8.50 18.75
C LYS A 68 -32.23 8.36 19.07
N SER A 69 -32.89 7.43 18.40
CA SER A 69 -34.31 7.13 18.60
C SER A 69 -34.57 6.14 19.74
N GLY A 70 -33.53 5.43 20.19
CA GLY A 70 -33.64 4.27 21.06
C GLY A 70 -33.88 2.98 20.26
N TYR A 71 -33.01 1.99 20.45
CA TYR A 71 -33.13 0.71 19.76
C TYR A 71 -34.43 -0.03 20.12
N ASN A 72 -35.05 -0.63 19.12
CA ASN A 72 -36.16 -1.55 19.29
C ASN A 72 -36.07 -2.67 18.24
N ALA A 73 -36.50 -3.88 18.62
CA ALA A 73 -36.48 -5.08 17.78
C ALA A 73 -37.88 -5.65 17.58
N VAL A 74 -38.85 -4.75 17.32
CA VAL A 74 -40.22 -5.16 16.98
C VAL A 74 -40.19 -5.91 15.66
N GLU A 75 -40.72 -7.13 15.63
CA GLU A 75 -40.80 -7.93 14.41
C GLU A 75 -41.65 -7.24 13.33
N ILE A 76 -41.18 -7.29 12.09
CA ILE A 76 -41.84 -6.68 10.93
C ILE A 76 -41.99 -7.68 9.78
N SER A 77 -42.98 -7.45 8.91
CA SER A 77 -43.16 -8.26 7.70
C SER A 77 -42.05 -8.03 6.68
N SER A 78 -41.83 -8.99 5.78
CA SER A 78 -40.87 -8.86 4.67
C SER A 78 -41.19 -7.67 3.75
N ASP A 79 -42.47 -7.36 3.52
CA ASP A 79 -42.87 -6.17 2.75
C ASP A 79 -42.42 -4.87 3.42
N LYS A 80 -42.61 -4.77 4.75
CA LYS A 80 -42.22 -3.60 5.53
C LYS A 80 -40.69 -3.47 5.61
N LEU A 81 -39.98 -4.58 5.76
CA LEU A 81 -38.52 -4.61 5.69
C LEU A 81 -38.04 -4.13 4.32
N THR A 82 -38.65 -4.62 3.25
CA THR A 82 -38.35 -4.22 1.86
C THR A 82 -38.52 -2.71 1.69
N GLN A 83 -39.64 -2.17 2.15
CA GLN A 83 -39.92 -0.73 2.13
C GLN A 83 -38.86 0.08 2.90
N TYR A 84 -38.44 -0.37 4.09
CA TYR A 84 -37.43 0.31 4.88
C TYR A 84 -36.06 0.32 4.22
N VAL A 85 -35.65 -0.81 3.64
CA VAL A 85 -34.40 -0.92 2.86
C VAL A 85 -34.43 0.05 1.68
N ASP A 86 -35.47 -0.01 0.84
CA ASP A 86 -35.55 0.83 -0.38
C ASP A 86 -35.62 2.33 -0.03
N SER A 87 -36.34 2.67 1.04
CA SER A 87 -36.43 4.06 1.51
C SER A 87 -35.09 4.57 2.03
N ALA A 88 -34.37 3.77 2.82
CA ALA A 88 -33.07 4.16 3.35
C ALA A 88 -32.06 4.43 2.22
N GLU A 89 -31.99 3.54 1.24
CA GLU A 89 -31.10 3.68 0.08
C GLU A 89 -31.45 4.92 -0.76
N GLN A 90 -32.74 5.13 -1.05
CA GLN A 90 -33.17 6.28 -1.82
C GLN A 90 -32.89 7.60 -1.08
N ILE A 91 -33.13 7.66 0.23
CA ILE A 91 -32.87 8.88 1.02
C ILE A 91 -31.37 9.15 1.11
N LEU A 92 -30.52 8.12 1.33
CA LEU A 92 -29.06 8.28 1.34
C LEU A 92 -28.54 8.78 -0.01
N LYS A 93 -29.06 8.24 -1.11
CA LYS A 93 -28.77 8.73 -2.46
C LYS A 93 -29.19 10.19 -2.64
N ASP A 94 -30.37 10.57 -2.16
CA ASP A 94 -30.85 11.95 -2.22
C ASP A 94 -29.96 12.90 -1.39
N ILE A 95 -29.45 12.46 -0.23
CA ILE A 95 -28.47 13.20 0.58
C ILE A 95 -27.19 13.42 -0.22
N HIS A 96 -26.64 12.36 -0.82
CA HIS A 96 -25.42 12.46 -1.63
C HIS A 96 -25.61 13.43 -2.81
N GLU A 97 -26.71 13.32 -3.56
CA GLU A 97 -27.02 14.23 -4.66
C GLU A 97 -27.20 15.68 -4.19
N ALA A 98 -27.79 15.90 -3.02
CA ALA A 98 -27.95 17.24 -2.45
C ALA A 98 -26.58 17.89 -2.14
N ILE A 99 -25.62 17.12 -1.60
CA ILE A 99 -24.26 17.59 -1.31
C ILE A 99 -23.52 17.91 -2.61
N LYS A 100 -23.50 16.97 -3.58
CA LYS A 100 -22.87 17.18 -4.88
C LYS A 100 -23.43 18.40 -5.60
N THR A 101 -24.75 18.52 -5.66
CA THR A 101 -25.42 19.67 -6.27
C THR A 101 -25.02 20.96 -5.56
N SER A 102 -24.96 20.97 -4.23
CA SER A 102 -24.56 22.14 -3.45
C SER A 102 -23.10 22.55 -3.69
N GLY A 103 -22.17 21.58 -3.69
CA GLY A 103 -20.76 21.82 -4.02
C GLY A 103 -20.56 22.33 -5.46
N MET A 104 -21.39 21.88 -6.39
CA MET A 104 -21.36 22.33 -7.79
C MET A 104 -22.07 23.67 -8.04
N LYS A 105 -22.79 24.26 -7.08
CA LYS A 105 -23.53 25.53 -7.30
C LYS A 105 -22.64 26.68 -7.76
N ASN A 106 -21.39 26.71 -7.29
CA ASN A 106 -20.43 27.75 -7.67
C ASN A 106 -19.74 27.43 -9.02
N PHE A 107 -19.92 26.22 -9.55
CA PHE A 107 -19.43 25.79 -10.86
C PHE A 107 -20.45 26.16 -11.94
N SER A 108 -20.28 27.32 -12.56
CA SER A 108 -21.05 27.71 -13.75
C SER A 108 -20.13 28.08 -14.90
N LEU A 109 -20.59 27.83 -16.14
CA LEU A 109 -19.93 28.29 -17.37
C LEU A 109 -19.74 29.82 -17.40
N GLU A 110 -20.48 30.56 -16.58
CA GLU A 110 -20.45 32.02 -16.47
C GLU A 110 -19.36 32.54 -15.50
N ASN A 111 -18.68 31.65 -14.76
CA ASN A 111 -17.62 32.01 -13.82
C ASN A 111 -16.25 31.42 -14.20
N PRO A 112 -15.66 31.82 -15.35
CA PRO A 112 -14.46 31.22 -15.95
C PRO A 112 -13.15 31.43 -15.15
N LYS A 113 -13.21 31.92 -13.91
CA LYS A 113 -12.06 32.23 -13.05
C LYS A 113 -11.96 31.39 -11.78
N LEU A 114 -12.84 30.41 -11.56
CA LEU A 114 -12.65 29.50 -10.43
C LEU A 114 -11.40 28.65 -10.67
N SER A 115 -10.38 28.88 -9.84
CA SER A 115 -9.18 28.05 -9.86
C SER A 115 -9.51 26.64 -9.34
N PHE A 116 -8.70 25.66 -9.73
CA PHE A 116 -8.81 24.28 -9.21
C PHE A 116 -8.81 24.29 -7.67
N GLU A 117 -7.89 25.02 -7.05
CA GLU A 117 -7.81 25.14 -5.58
C GLU A 117 -9.11 25.72 -4.99
N SER A 118 -9.62 26.82 -5.57
CA SER A 118 -10.84 27.48 -5.08
C SER A 118 -12.06 26.56 -5.09
N PHE A 119 -12.22 25.75 -6.14
CA PHE A 119 -13.35 24.80 -6.25
C PHE A 119 -13.25 23.70 -5.19
N PHE A 120 -12.06 23.11 -5.03
CA PHE A 120 -11.87 21.99 -4.12
C PHE A 120 -11.73 22.40 -2.65
N THR A 121 -11.70 23.70 -2.36
CA THR A 121 -11.85 24.26 -1.00
C THR A 121 -13.29 24.63 -0.64
N GLU A 122 -14.26 24.48 -1.55
CA GLU A 122 -15.67 24.73 -1.23
C GLU A 122 -16.17 23.75 -0.16
N LYS A 123 -16.93 24.26 0.82
CA LYS A 123 -17.31 23.50 2.02
C LYS A 123 -17.96 22.15 1.69
N ASP A 124 -18.97 22.14 0.81
CA ASP A 124 -19.71 20.93 0.49
C ASP A 124 -18.91 19.96 -0.39
N VAL A 125 -17.95 20.46 -1.18
CA VAL A 125 -16.99 19.61 -1.91
C VAL A 125 -16.08 18.92 -0.90
N VAL A 126 -15.50 19.66 0.05
CA VAL A 126 -14.66 19.06 1.11
C VAL A 126 -15.45 18.04 1.95
N ARG A 127 -16.71 18.33 2.30
CA ARG A 127 -17.58 17.39 3.03
C ARG A 127 -17.82 16.11 2.24
N GLU A 128 -18.08 16.20 0.94
CA GLU A 128 -18.25 15.04 0.07
C GLU A 128 -17.00 14.15 0.07
N PHE A 129 -15.82 14.73 -0.19
CA PHE A 129 -14.56 13.99 -0.20
C PHE A 129 -14.24 13.37 1.16
N ILE A 130 -14.64 13.96 2.29
CA ILE A 130 -14.37 13.38 3.61
C ILE A 130 -15.37 12.27 3.95
N PHE A 131 -16.66 12.46 3.70
CA PHE A 131 -17.70 11.52 4.12
C PHE A 131 -17.76 10.27 3.22
N TYR A 132 -17.53 10.45 1.91
CA TYR A 132 -17.55 9.38 0.91
C TYR A 132 -16.14 8.89 0.54
N SER A 133 -15.12 9.17 1.38
CA SER A 133 -13.76 8.70 1.14
C SER A 133 -13.67 7.17 1.18
N ALA A 134 -12.84 6.59 0.31
CA ALA A 134 -12.52 5.17 0.36
C ALA A 134 -11.88 4.76 1.70
N GLU A 135 -12.08 3.49 2.06
CA GLU A 135 -11.49 2.90 3.27
C GLU A 135 -9.97 2.76 3.11
N GLN A 136 -9.21 3.17 4.12
CA GLN A 136 -7.73 3.17 4.09
C GLN A 136 -7.11 1.87 4.61
N ALA A 137 -7.88 1.05 5.33
CA ALA A 137 -7.36 -0.09 6.06
C ALA A 137 -8.43 -1.17 6.24
N PHE A 138 -7.96 -2.42 6.34
CA PHE A 138 -8.80 -3.57 6.63
C PHE A 138 -9.09 -3.69 8.13
N GLU A 139 -10.19 -4.34 8.48
CA GLU A 139 -10.60 -4.55 9.87
C GLU A 139 -9.54 -5.30 10.69
N PHE A 140 -8.89 -6.30 10.10
CA PHE A 140 -7.85 -7.06 10.80
C PHE A 140 -6.57 -6.23 11.01
N GLN A 141 -6.31 -5.20 10.18
CA GLN A 141 -5.19 -4.28 10.42
C GLN A 141 -5.48 -3.41 11.62
N PHE A 142 -6.66 -2.79 11.71
CA PHE A 142 -7.05 -2.01 12.89
C PHE A 142 -6.95 -2.83 14.17
N ALA A 143 -7.52 -4.03 14.19
CA ALA A 143 -7.54 -4.88 15.37
C ALA A 143 -6.12 -5.33 15.79
N SER A 144 -5.27 -5.70 14.83
CA SER A 144 -3.89 -6.11 15.14
C SER A 144 -3.02 -4.94 15.58
N PHE A 145 -3.11 -3.80 14.91
CA PHE A 145 -2.30 -2.63 15.25
C PHE A 145 -2.74 -1.97 16.55
N ALA A 146 -4.00 -2.13 16.98
CA ALA A 146 -4.44 -1.68 18.30
C ALA A 146 -3.60 -2.30 19.42
N ARG A 147 -3.17 -3.56 19.28
CA ARG A 147 -2.28 -4.22 20.25
C ARG A 147 -0.91 -3.57 20.30
N GLU A 148 -0.31 -3.35 19.14
CA GLU A 148 1.03 -2.76 19.02
C GLU A 148 1.01 -1.30 19.49
N ARG A 149 -0.05 -0.56 19.14
CA ARG A 149 -0.21 0.86 19.46
C ARG A 149 -0.31 1.15 20.95
N TYR A 150 -0.94 0.26 21.72
CA TYR A 150 -1.21 0.48 23.13
C TYR A 150 -0.44 -0.51 24.03
N ILE A 151 0.66 -1.09 23.54
CA ILE A 151 1.46 -2.05 24.32
C ILE A 151 2.12 -1.39 25.54
N GLU A 152 2.54 -0.12 25.41
CA GLU A 152 3.11 0.67 26.50
C GLU A 152 2.05 1.13 27.52
N ASP A 153 0.76 1.01 27.17
CA ASP A 153 -0.38 1.42 28.00
C ASP A 153 -1.09 0.25 28.70
N GLU A 154 -0.55 -0.98 28.60
CA GLU A 154 -1.18 -2.20 29.13
C GLU A 154 -1.61 -2.06 30.60
N VAL A 155 -0.71 -1.53 31.46
CA VAL A 155 -0.99 -1.37 32.89
C VAL A 155 -2.15 -0.39 33.12
N TRP A 156 -2.10 0.76 32.44
CA TRP A 156 -3.16 1.76 32.57
C TRP A 156 -4.51 1.20 32.12
N LEU A 157 -4.53 0.48 30.99
CA LEU A 157 -5.73 -0.15 30.46
C LEU A 157 -6.32 -1.19 31.42
N ARG A 158 -5.50 -2.08 31.98
CA ARG A 158 -5.97 -3.08 32.95
C ARG A 158 -6.59 -2.43 34.19
N ASP A 159 -5.96 -1.39 34.71
CA ASP A 159 -6.40 -0.71 35.94
C ASP A 159 -7.68 0.14 35.75
N HIS A 160 -7.87 0.74 34.57
CA HIS A 160 -8.96 1.69 34.32
C HIS A 160 -10.12 1.14 33.50
N VAL A 161 -9.86 0.21 32.58
CA VAL A 161 -10.88 -0.37 31.70
C VAL A 161 -11.10 -1.86 31.91
N GLY A 162 -10.23 -2.53 32.68
CA GLY A 162 -10.39 -3.93 33.08
C GLY A 162 -9.83 -4.97 32.11
N PHE A 163 -9.17 -4.55 31.02
CA PHE A 163 -8.53 -5.41 30.03
C PHE A 163 -7.44 -4.64 29.27
N ASP A 164 -6.49 -5.33 28.63
CA ASP A 164 -5.52 -4.71 27.71
C ASP A 164 -5.87 -4.97 26.23
N MET A 165 -5.12 -4.38 25.29
CA MET A 165 -5.43 -4.60 23.87
C MET A 165 -5.11 -6.02 23.37
N ASN A 166 -4.31 -6.82 24.09
CA ASN A 166 -4.11 -8.23 23.77
C ASN A 166 -5.37 -9.06 24.08
N ASP A 167 -6.00 -8.79 25.23
CA ASP A 167 -7.28 -9.35 25.62
C ASP A 167 -8.36 -8.93 24.62
N ALA A 168 -8.41 -7.63 24.30
CA ALA A 168 -9.34 -7.06 23.32
C ALA A 168 -9.24 -7.72 21.94
N TYR A 169 -8.02 -7.92 21.43
CA TYR A 169 -7.80 -8.61 20.16
C TYR A 169 -8.23 -10.08 20.20
N THR A 170 -8.01 -10.76 21.32
CA THR A 170 -8.45 -12.15 21.50
C THR A 170 -9.97 -12.25 21.47
N ILE A 171 -10.67 -11.34 22.14
CA ILE A 171 -12.13 -11.23 22.14
C ILE A 171 -12.65 -10.87 20.74
N TYR A 172 -12.03 -9.90 20.07
CA TYR A 172 -12.36 -9.52 18.69
C TYR A 172 -12.29 -10.73 17.74
N ARG A 173 -11.23 -11.54 17.81
CA ARG A 173 -11.12 -12.74 16.96
C ARG A 173 -12.21 -13.75 17.27
N ALA A 174 -12.55 -13.94 18.54
CA ALA A 174 -13.64 -14.83 18.94
C ALA A 174 -15.01 -14.32 18.47
N ILE A 175 -15.25 -12.99 18.49
CA ILE A 175 -16.44 -12.38 17.89
C ILE A 175 -16.46 -12.64 16.38
N ASN A 176 -15.34 -12.42 15.68
CA ASN A 176 -15.24 -12.68 14.24
C ASN A 176 -15.53 -14.15 13.90
N GLU A 177 -14.95 -15.09 14.65
CA GLU A 177 -15.19 -16.53 14.48
C GLU A 177 -16.68 -16.86 14.67
N MET A 178 -17.28 -16.42 15.77
CA MET A 178 -18.70 -16.65 16.07
C MET A 178 -19.64 -16.04 15.02
N LEU A 179 -19.38 -14.81 14.57
CA LEU A 179 -20.21 -14.17 13.53
C LEU A 179 -20.08 -14.89 12.18
N ASN A 180 -18.88 -15.38 11.83
CA ASN A 180 -18.73 -16.18 10.61
C ASN A 180 -19.39 -17.55 10.74
N GLU A 181 -19.35 -18.20 11.90
CA GLU A 181 -20.08 -19.45 12.15
C GLU A 181 -21.59 -19.28 12.01
N ASN A 182 -22.13 -18.17 12.53
CA ASN A 182 -23.54 -17.80 12.35
C ASN A 182 -23.91 -17.71 10.87
N LEU A 183 -23.06 -17.10 10.04
CA LEU A 183 -23.30 -16.95 8.59
C LEU A 183 -23.12 -18.25 7.81
N ASN A 184 -22.13 -19.07 8.17
CA ASN A 184 -21.86 -20.37 7.54
C ASN A 184 -22.98 -21.40 7.77
N SER A 185 -23.91 -21.13 8.69
CA SER A 185 -25.14 -21.93 8.83
C SER A 185 -26.08 -21.81 7.61
N ILE A 186 -25.86 -20.85 6.71
CA ILE A 186 -26.61 -20.65 5.46
C ILE A 186 -25.80 -21.20 4.28
N ALA A 187 -26.47 -21.83 3.29
CA ALA A 187 -25.77 -22.54 2.22
C ALA A 187 -25.15 -21.65 1.14
N SER A 188 -25.58 -20.39 0.95
CA SER A 188 -24.91 -19.44 0.06
C SER A 188 -25.17 -17.96 0.39
N ARG A 189 -24.24 -17.06 -0.01
CA ARG A 189 -24.45 -15.60 0.06
C ARG A 189 -25.66 -15.17 -0.78
N SER A 190 -25.89 -15.81 -1.93
CA SER A 190 -27.09 -15.56 -2.74
C SER A 190 -28.38 -15.88 -1.99
N GLU A 191 -28.43 -16.95 -1.20
CA GLU A 191 -29.58 -17.25 -0.33
C GLU A 191 -29.73 -16.25 0.81
N LEU A 192 -28.61 -15.72 1.32
CA LEU A 192 -28.60 -14.71 2.37
C LEU A 192 -29.22 -13.38 1.89
N ILE A 193 -29.07 -13.02 0.61
CA ILE A 193 -29.55 -11.74 0.04
C ILE A 193 -30.74 -11.88 -0.93
N SER A 194 -31.17 -13.08 -1.31
CA SER A 194 -32.22 -13.28 -2.31
C SER A 194 -33.59 -12.79 -1.86
N HIS A 195 -33.86 -12.86 -0.56
CA HIS A 195 -35.08 -12.38 0.06
C HIS A 195 -34.77 -11.40 1.19
N LYS A 196 -35.41 -10.24 1.15
CA LYS A 196 -35.35 -9.21 2.20
C LYS A 196 -36.08 -9.73 3.44
N GLU A 197 -35.34 -10.42 4.30
CA GLU A 197 -35.82 -11.05 5.54
C GLU A 197 -35.04 -10.57 6.76
N SER A 198 -35.68 -10.63 7.94
CA SER A 198 -35.00 -10.34 9.20
C SER A 198 -33.92 -11.39 9.48
N ARG A 199 -32.68 -10.93 9.67
CA ARG A 199 -31.51 -11.77 10.00
C ARG A 199 -30.77 -11.29 11.26
N LEU A 200 -31.47 -10.58 12.14
CA LEU A 200 -30.90 -9.93 13.33
C LEU A 200 -30.07 -10.89 14.20
N GLN A 201 -30.53 -12.14 14.34
CA GLN A 201 -29.87 -13.19 15.11
C GLN A 201 -28.43 -13.48 14.69
N PHE A 202 -28.04 -13.23 13.43
CA PHE A 202 -26.66 -13.49 12.99
C PHE A 202 -25.66 -12.48 13.52
N HIS A 203 -26.13 -11.34 14.03
CA HIS A 203 -25.30 -10.31 14.66
C HIS A 203 -25.21 -10.48 16.18
N GLU A 204 -25.95 -11.43 16.77
CA GLU A 204 -25.98 -11.62 18.22
C GLU A 204 -24.63 -12.16 18.73
N ILE A 205 -24.13 -11.55 19.81
CA ILE A 205 -22.95 -11.99 20.53
C ILE A 205 -23.41 -12.80 21.74
N ASN A 206 -23.19 -14.12 21.68
CA ASN A 206 -23.42 -14.99 22.83
C ASN A 206 -22.23 -14.86 23.81
N VAL A 207 -22.49 -14.37 25.02
CA VAL A 207 -21.44 -14.08 26.01
C VAL A 207 -20.76 -15.35 26.53
N ASP A 208 -21.51 -16.41 26.80
CA ASP A 208 -20.94 -17.67 27.32
C ASP A 208 -20.05 -18.34 26.27
N GLU A 209 -20.49 -18.30 25.01
CA GLU A 209 -19.71 -18.79 23.88
C GLU A 209 -18.47 -17.92 23.64
N LEU A 210 -18.61 -16.60 23.75
CA LEU A 210 -17.49 -15.68 23.64
C LEU A 210 -16.42 -15.93 24.70
N ILE A 211 -16.81 -16.20 25.96
CA ILE A 211 -15.90 -16.60 27.04
C ILE A 211 -15.18 -17.91 26.67
N ARG A 212 -15.91 -18.90 26.14
CA ARG A 212 -15.36 -20.20 25.73
C ARG A 212 -14.31 -20.06 24.61
N LEU A 213 -14.65 -19.34 23.54
CA LEU A 213 -13.80 -19.16 22.36
C LEU A 213 -12.58 -18.28 22.66
N SER A 214 -12.79 -17.15 23.34
CA SER A 214 -11.69 -16.23 23.70
C SER A 214 -10.79 -16.77 24.79
N LYS A 215 -11.27 -17.70 25.62
CA LYS A 215 -10.61 -18.20 26.84
C LYS A 215 -10.30 -17.09 27.85
N GLN A 216 -11.05 -16.00 27.80
CA GLN A 216 -10.93 -14.88 28.73
C GLN A 216 -11.86 -15.05 29.92
N SER A 217 -11.58 -14.36 31.03
CA SER A 217 -12.49 -14.37 32.18
C SER A 217 -13.80 -13.65 31.84
N LYS A 218 -14.87 -13.98 32.58
CA LYS A 218 -16.16 -13.32 32.43
C LYS A 218 -16.04 -11.81 32.67
N GLU A 219 -15.24 -11.42 33.65
CA GLU A 219 -15.01 -10.03 34.02
C GLU A 219 -14.40 -9.24 32.86
N ILE A 220 -13.38 -9.80 32.20
CA ILE A 220 -12.71 -9.20 31.04
C ILE A 220 -13.68 -9.08 29.86
N VAL A 221 -14.42 -10.15 29.55
CA VAL A 221 -15.39 -10.15 28.43
C VAL A 221 -16.49 -9.11 28.65
N ILE A 222 -17.05 -9.03 29.85
CA ILE A 222 -18.08 -8.04 30.17
C ILE A 222 -17.51 -6.62 30.14
N ALA A 223 -16.30 -6.39 30.64
CA ALA A 223 -15.66 -5.08 30.59
C ALA A 223 -15.46 -4.61 29.13
N PHE A 224 -14.98 -5.49 28.26
CA PHE A 224 -14.84 -5.25 26.83
C PHE A 224 -16.19 -4.92 26.17
N LEU A 225 -17.20 -5.78 26.35
CA LEU A 225 -18.51 -5.54 25.74
C LEU A 225 -19.14 -4.25 26.24
N THR A 226 -18.99 -3.93 27.53
CA THR A 226 -19.55 -2.73 28.15
C THR A 226 -18.92 -1.46 27.60
N ILE A 227 -17.59 -1.37 27.50
CA ILE A 227 -16.93 -0.12 27.09
C ILE A 227 -17.19 0.21 25.61
N PHE A 228 -17.34 -0.80 24.77
CA PHE A 228 -17.66 -0.66 23.35
C PHE A 228 -19.18 -0.66 23.07
N SER A 229 -20.02 -0.77 24.09
CA SER A 229 -21.47 -0.60 23.97
C SER A 229 -21.91 0.77 24.43
N THR A 230 -23.01 1.27 23.86
CA THR A 230 -23.66 2.49 24.34
C THR A 230 -24.43 2.21 25.63
N SER A 231 -24.40 3.19 26.55
CA SER A 231 -25.16 3.20 27.79
C SER A 231 -26.36 4.13 27.69
N SER A 232 -27.22 4.17 28.70
CA SER A 232 -28.35 5.12 28.76
C SER A 232 -27.93 6.60 28.76
N LYS A 233 -26.64 6.91 28.91
CA LYS A 233 -26.08 8.27 28.82
C LYS A 233 -25.59 8.62 27.42
N ASP A 234 -25.50 7.63 26.54
CA ASP A 234 -24.95 7.73 25.18
C ASP A 234 -26.08 7.83 24.15
N ASP A 235 -26.92 8.87 24.27
CA ASP A 235 -28.17 9.00 23.48
C ASP A 235 -27.98 9.57 22.06
N ASN A 236 -26.76 9.92 21.68
CA ASN A 236 -26.41 10.49 20.37
C ASN A 236 -27.26 11.73 19.96
N THR A 237 -27.85 12.45 20.92
CA THR A 237 -28.79 13.55 20.66
C THR A 237 -28.16 14.71 19.88
N SER A 238 -26.84 14.92 20.01
CA SER A 238 -26.10 15.95 19.26
C SER A 238 -25.85 15.61 17.79
N PHE A 239 -26.19 14.40 17.34
CA PHE A 239 -26.00 13.96 15.96
C PHE A 239 -27.13 14.51 15.07
N SER A 240 -26.82 15.59 14.33
CA SER A 240 -27.80 16.41 13.59
C SER A 240 -27.48 16.63 12.11
N SER A 241 -26.27 16.26 11.70
CA SER A 241 -25.81 16.23 10.31
C SER A 241 -24.85 15.06 10.09
N ILE A 242 -24.59 14.71 8.83
CA ILE A 242 -23.74 13.55 8.45
C ILE A 242 -22.28 13.69 8.94
N ASP A 243 -21.83 14.92 9.16
CA ASP A 243 -20.47 15.31 9.56
C ASP A 243 -20.35 15.62 11.06
N ASP A 244 -21.41 15.39 11.84
CA ASP A 244 -21.36 15.41 13.30
C ASP A 244 -20.64 14.17 13.85
N PHE A 245 -20.10 14.30 15.06
CA PHE A 245 -19.56 13.14 15.78
C PHE A 245 -20.69 12.16 16.07
N ASN A 246 -20.53 10.94 15.59
CA ASN A 246 -21.46 9.84 15.81
C ASN A 246 -20.88 8.87 16.83
N ILE A 247 -21.55 8.72 17.98
CA ILE A 247 -21.01 7.96 19.12
C ILE A 247 -20.80 6.47 18.81
N ILE A 248 -21.56 5.91 17.86
CA ILE A 248 -21.41 4.52 17.43
C ILE A 248 -20.03 4.23 16.83
N ASN A 249 -19.30 5.24 16.37
CA ASN A 249 -17.92 5.07 15.88
C ASN A 249 -16.96 4.72 17.02
N ALA A 250 -17.25 5.17 18.25
CA ALA A 250 -16.50 4.82 19.46
C ALA A 250 -17.13 3.61 20.19
N LYS A 251 -18.46 3.47 20.12
CA LYS A 251 -19.23 2.42 20.82
C LYS A 251 -20.13 1.66 19.85
N PRO A 252 -19.57 0.77 19.00
CA PRO A 252 -20.31 0.15 17.90
C PRO A 252 -21.16 -1.06 18.31
N ILE A 253 -21.06 -1.54 19.55
CA ILE A 253 -21.85 -2.70 20.02
C ILE A 253 -23.21 -2.21 20.52
N VAL A 254 -24.28 -2.84 20.04
CA VAL A 254 -25.65 -2.57 20.49
C VAL A 254 -25.96 -3.45 21.68
N TYR A 255 -26.38 -2.85 22.79
CA TYR A 255 -26.95 -3.57 23.92
C TYR A 255 -28.46 -3.36 23.96
N LEU A 256 -29.23 -4.43 23.75
CA LEU A 256 -30.69 -4.39 23.66
C LEU A 256 -31.29 -5.68 24.26
N ASN A 257 -32.26 -5.54 25.15
CA ASN A 257 -32.98 -6.65 25.79
C ASN A 257 -32.03 -7.72 26.39
N ASP A 258 -31.06 -7.28 27.18
CA ASP A 258 -30.02 -8.12 27.81
C ASP A 258 -29.12 -8.89 26.83
N LYS A 259 -29.06 -8.47 25.56
CA LYS A 259 -28.25 -9.07 24.50
C LYS A 259 -27.34 -8.04 23.85
N TYR A 260 -26.21 -8.53 23.34
CA TYR A 260 -25.25 -7.73 22.58
C TYR A 260 -25.36 -8.07 21.09
N TYR A 261 -25.27 -7.05 20.23
CA TYR A 261 -25.27 -7.21 18.78
C TYR A 261 -24.13 -6.41 18.15
N LEU A 262 -23.46 -7.00 17.15
CA LEU A 262 -22.47 -6.32 16.33
C LEU A 262 -22.79 -6.47 14.84
N PHE A 263 -23.08 -5.33 14.21
CA PHE A 263 -23.46 -5.29 12.80
C PHE A 263 -22.28 -5.14 11.84
N GLN A 264 -21.21 -4.45 12.29
CA GLN A 264 -20.04 -4.16 11.49
C GLN A 264 -18.77 -4.46 12.29
N LEU A 265 -18.10 -5.55 11.95
CA LEU A 265 -16.85 -5.95 12.59
C LEU A 265 -15.75 -4.89 12.42
N THR A 266 -15.70 -4.24 11.25
CA THR A 266 -14.78 -3.14 10.94
C THR A 266 -14.94 -1.94 11.88
N SER A 267 -16.15 -1.66 12.36
CA SER A 267 -16.39 -0.55 13.30
C SER A 267 -15.85 -0.86 14.70
N LEU A 268 -15.99 -2.11 15.17
CA LEU A 268 -15.36 -2.55 16.42
C LEU A 268 -13.84 -2.48 16.33
N ALA A 269 -13.25 -3.02 15.26
CA ALA A 269 -11.81 -3.00 15.06
C ALA A 269 -11.25 -1.57 15.01
N GLN A 270 -11.89 -0.67 14.25
CA GLN A 270 -11.46 0.73 14.19
C GLN A 270 -11.61 1.41 15.56
N SER A 271 -12.69 1.16 16.30
CA SER A 271 -12.85 1.71 17.64
C SER A 271 -11.76 1.22 18.60
N MET A 272 -11.37 -0.06 18.54
CA MET A 272 -10.25 -0.58 19.33
C MET A 272 -8.94 0.16 19.03
N TYR A 273 -8.73 0.58 17.77
CA TYR A 273 -7.55 1.33 17.36
C TYR A 273 -7.61 2.82 17.76
N GLU A 274 -8.77 3.46 17.60
CA GLU A 274 -8.91 4.93 17.71
C GLU A 274 -9.39 5.41 19.08
N SER A 275 -10.24 4.65 19.78
CA SER A 275 -10.89 5.10 21.01
C SER A 275 -9.97 5.21 22.25
N PRO A 276 -9.02 4.28 22.50
CA PRO A 276 -8.31 4.25 23.78
C PRO A 276 -7.52 5.51 24.13
N ILE A 277 -6.95 6.20 23.13
CA ILE A 277 -6.28 7.49 23.35
C ILE A 277 -7.19 8.56 23.95
N PHE A 278 -8.50 8.52 23.67
CA PHE A 278 -9.44 9.48 24.23
C PHE A 278 -9.73 9.19 25.71
N TRP A 279 -9.85 7.91 26.09
CA TRP A 279 -10.01 7.50 27.49
C TRP A 279 -8.81 7.95 28.33
N MET A 280 -7.60 7.71 27.82
CA MET A 280 -6.35 8.09 28.50
C MET A 280 -6.16 9.59 28.61
N ARG A 281 -6.65 10.37 27.63
CA ARG A 281 -6.55 11.84 27.67
C ARG A 281 -7.48 12.49 28.69
N GLU A 282 -8.55 11.80 29.10
CA GLU A 282 -9.40 12.25 30.20
C GLU A 282 -8.68 12.16 31.56
N ASP A 283 -7.76 11.19 31.71
CA ASP A 283 -6.83 11.14 32.82
C ASP A 283 -5.71 12.17 32.65
N LYS A 284 -5.88 13.30 33.35
CA LYS A 284 -4.92 14.41 33.33
C LYS A 284 -3.51 14.00 33.77
N SER A 285 -3.37 12.98 34.61
CA SER A 285 -2.06 12.53 35.09
C SER A 285 -1.34 11.65 34.06
N TYR A 286 -2.09 10.95 33.21
CA TYR A 286 -1.54 10.01 32.22
C TYR A 286 -1.45 10.59 30.80
N ARG A 287 -2.22 11.64 30.49
CA ARG A 287 -2.31 12.26 29.16
C ARG A 287 -0.98 12.45 28.44
N LYS A 288 0.07 12.90 29.14
CA LYS A 288 1.39 13.13 28.53
C LYS A 288 2.01 11.83 28.00
N PHE A 289 1.93 10.75 28.79
CA PHE A 289 2.44 9.43 28.41
C PHE A 289 1.65 8.88 27.22
N ALA A 290 0.33 8.98 27.24
CA ALA A 290 -0.51 8.54 26.12
C ALA A 290 -0.20 9.27 24.80
N ASP A 291 0.09 10.58 24.85
CA ASP A 291 0.51 11.35 23.67
C ASP A 291 1.92 10.95 23.18
N GLU A 292 2.83 10.63 24.11
CA GLU A 292 4.20 10.16 23.83
C GLU A 292 4.22 8.75 23.21
N HIS A 293 3.58 7.78 23.86
CA HIS A 293 3.49 6.39 23.40
C HIS A 293 2.85 6.29 22.00
N ARG A 294 1.87 7.14 21.71
CA ARG A 294 1.26 7.23 20.37
C ARG A 294 2.27 7.66 19.30
N GLY A 295 3.19 8.58 19.61
CA GLY A 295 4.28 8.97 18.71
C GLY A 295 5.28 7.82 18.53
N ASN A 296 5.71 7.22 19.64
CA ASN A 296 6.63 6.09 19.68
C ASN A 296 6.12 4.92 18.83
N PHE A 297 4.81 4.62 18.88
CA PHE A 297 4.20 3.60 18.04
C PHE A 297 4.43 3.87 16.55
N THR A 298 4.16 5.09 16.06
CA THR A 298 4.31 5.41 14.64
C THR A 298 5.74 5.19 14.16
N GLU A 299 6.73 5.65 14.92
CA GLU A 299 8.15 5.47 14.62
C GLU A 299 8.55 3.99 14.67
N ALA A 300 8.23 3.30 15.77
CA ALA A 300 8.61 1.90 15.98
C ALA A 300 7.98 0.97 14.94
N PHE A 301 6.69 1.15 14.64
CA PHE A 301 5.99 0.37 13.62
C PHE A 301 6.63 0.57 12.25
N THR A 302 6.85 1.82 11.85
CA THR A 302 7.46 2.18 10.56
C THR A 302 8.87 1.60 10.45
N TYR A 303 9.68 1.74 11.50
CA TYR A 303 11.03 1.18 11.56
C TYR A 303 11.00 -0.34 11.36
N ASN A 304 10.16 -1.05 12.10
CA ASN A 304 10.07 -2.51 12.02
C ASN A 304 9.64 -2.98 10.62
N LYS A 305 8.68 -2.30 9.99
CA LYS A 305 8.25 -2.59 8.62
C LYS A 305 9.37 -2.36 7.61
N LEU A 306 10.09 -1.24 7.70
CA LEU A 306 11.22 -0.96 6.80
C LEU A 306 12.39 -1.91 7.03
N VAL A 307 12.71 -2.27 8.27
CA VAL A 307 13.73 -3.29 8.59
C VAL A 307 13.37 -4.64 7.98
N SER A 308 12.10 -5.02 7.96
CA SER A 308 11.66 -6.29 7.37
C SER A 308 11.94 -6.40 5.86
N VAL A 309 12.04 -5.26 5.17
CA VAL A 309 12.36 -5.18 3.74
C VAL A 309 13.85 -4.96 3.52
N PHE A 310 14.42 -3.93 4.17
CA PHE A 310 15.75 -3.42 3.87
C PHE A 310 16.87 -4.04 4.71
N GLY A 311 16.55 -4.75 5.79
CA GLY A 311 17.54 -5.25 6.75
C GLY A 311 17.96 -4.17 7.76
N ARG A 312 18.38 -4.60 8.96
CA ARG A 312 18.74 -3.70 10.07
C ARG A 312 19.95 -2.81 9.75
N GLU A 313 20.83 -3.28 8.87
CA GLU A 313 22.04 -2.58 8.43
C GLU A 313 21.77 -1.39 7.51
N ASN A 314 20.56 -1.31 6.95
CA ASN A 314 20.16 -0.29 5.98
C ASN A 314 19.11 0.67 6.54
N VAL A 315 18.61 0.46 7.77
CA VAL A 315 17.57 1.28 8.38
C VAL A 315 18.07 1.84 9.71
N TYR A 316 18.08 3.15 9.81
CA TYR A 316 18.58 3.94 10.92
C TYR A 316 17.44 4.74 11.54
N VAL A 317 17.47 4.98 12.84
CA VAL A 317 16.43 5.71 13.58
C VAL A 317 17.02 6.87 14.35
N ASN A 318 16.25 7.95 14.50
CA ASN A 318 16.56 9.12 15.30
C ASN A 318 17.97 9.64 15.00
N ILE A 319 18.18 9.99 13.73
CA ILE A 319 19.46 10.47 13.21
C ILE A 319 19.50 12.00 13.25
N ASP A 320 20.37 12.50 14.13
CA ASP A 320 20.67 13.92 14.23
C ASP A 320 21.77 14.32 13.24
N ILE A 321 21.55 15.41 12.52
CA ILE A 321 22.51 15.97 11.58
C ILE A 321 23.15 17.23 12.17
N PHE A 322 24.46 17.22 12.28
CA PHE A 322 25.25 18.31 12.85
C PHE A 322 26.18 18.93 11.81
N LYS A 323 26.14 20.26 11.69
CA LYS A 323 27.11 21.01 10.87
C LYS A 323 28.48 21.12 11.54
N ASN A 324 28.47 21.18 12.87
CA ASN A 324 29.61 21.17 13.76
C ASN A 324 29.15 20.66 15.14
N ALA A 325 30.07 20.53 16.10
CA ALA A 325 29.76 19.93 17.40
C ALA A 325 28.63 20.61 18.19
N ALA A 326 28.30 21.87 17.90
CA ALA A 326 27.29 22.65 18.64
C ALA A 326 26.00 22.93 17.85
N GLU A 327 26.01 22.77 16.52
CA GLU A 327 24.91 23.19 15.64
C GLU A 327 24.24 21.97 15.00
N LYS A 328 23.08 21.56 15.55
CA LYS A 328 22.16 20.61 14.94
C LYS A 328 21.36 21.33 13.85
N ILE A 329 21.38 20.79 12.64
CA ILE A 329 20.75 21.36 11.44
C ILE A 329 19.61 20.50 10.88
N GLY A 330 19.38 19.32 11.45
CA GLY A 330 18.30 18.43 11.03
C GLY A 330 18.15 17.22 11.95
N GLU A 331 17.01 16.57 11.84
CA GLU A 331 16.65 15.35 12.55
C GLU A 331 15.79 14.48 11.64
N ILE A 332 16.21 13.23 11.46
CA ILE A 332 15.49 12.24 10.67
C ILE A 332 14.98 11.16 11.62
N ASP A 333 13.65 11.03 11.71
CA ASP A 333 13.02 9.99 12.53
C ASP A 333 13.46 8.59 12.05
N ILE A 334 13.36 8.32 10.74
CA ILE A 334 13.86 7.06 10.15
C ILE A 334 14.53 7.32 8.80
N LEU A 335 15.76 6.82 8.65
CA LEU A 335 16.52 6.87 7.41
C LEU A 335 16.73 5.47 6.84
N VAL A 336 16.26 5.24 5.62
CA VAL A 336 16.63 4.02 4.87
C VAL A 336 17.72 4.39 3.87
N LYS A 337 18.88 3.73 3.96
CA LYS A 337 19.93 3.78 2.96
C LYS A 337 19.97 2.46 2.21
N PHE A 338 19.58 2.45 0.94
CA PHE A 338 19.75 1.28 0.09
C PHE A 338 20.42 1.67 -1.23
N GLY A 339 21.67 1.26 -1.38
CA GLY A 339 22.54 1.80 -2.40
C GLY A 339 22.75 3.31 -2.24
N SER A 340 22.62 4.03 -3.36
CA SER A 340 22.63 5.49 -3.41
C SER A 340 21.23 6.12 -3.29
N LYS A 341 20.20 5.34 -2.91
CA LYS A 341 18.81 5.80 -2.73
C LYS A 341 18.48 5.90 -1.26
N TYR A 342 18.04 7.07 -0.82
CA TYR A 342 17.76 7.35 0.58
C TYR A 342 16.27 7.66 0.75
N LEU A 343 15.57 6.94 1.64
CA LEU A 343 14.24 7.31 2.09
C LEU A 343 14.39 8.11 3.38
N ILE A 344 13.93 9.36 3.39
CA ILE A 344 13.95 10.24 4.57
C ILE A 344 12.53 10.25 5.11
N VAL A 345 12.29 9.48 6.17
CA VAL A 345 10.95 9.28 6.71
C VAL A 345 10.76 10.16 7.93
N GLN A 346 9.69 10.93 7.92
CA GLN A 346 9.22 11.75 9.04
C GLN A 346 7.87 11.21 9.51
N ALA A 347 7.82 10.71 10.74
CA ALA A 347 6.67 10.10 11.35
C ALA A 347 5.84 11.13 12.11
N LYS A 348 4.51 11.06 11.98
CA LYS A 348 3.58 11.95 12.67
C LYS A 348 2.37 11.16 13.18
N SER A 349 1.74 11.65 14.23
CA SER A 349 0.53 11.06 14.82
C SER A 349 -0.63 12.05 14.93
N LYS A 350 -0.57 13.16 14.18
CA LYS A 350 -1.62 14.19 14.16
C LYS A 350 -2.71 13.81 13.14
N GLY A 351 -3.93 13.55 13.62
CA GLY A 351 -5.11 13.30 12.80
C GLY A 351 -6.00 14.53 12.61
N MET A 352 -6.99 14.43 11.71
CA MET A 352 -8.00 15.47 11.49
C MET A 352 -8.87 15.72 12.72
N THR A 353 -9.15 17.00 13.01
CA THR A 353 -10.12 17.38 14.04
C THR A 353 -11.57 17.22 13.57
N LEU A 354 -12.51 17.15 14.52
CA LEU A 354 -13.95 17.12 14.21
C LEU A 354 -14.39 18.36 13.41
N SER A 355 -13.84 19.54 13.70
CA SER A 355 -14.16 20.76 12.95
C SER A 355 -13.71 20.69 11.49
N SER A 356 -12.57 20.04 11.20
CA SER A 356 -12.09 19.79 9.84
C SER A 356 -13.04 18.88 9.07
N ARG A 357 -13.60 17.86 9.73
CA ARG A 357 -14.58 16.94 9.11
C ARG A 357 -15.86 17.66 8.64
N LYS A 358 -16.18 18.82 9.23
CA LYS A 358 -17.33 19.66 8.84
C LYS A 358 -17.08 20.54 7.60
N GLY A 359 -15.98 20.32 6.89
CA GLY A 359 -15.63 21.03 5.65
C GLY A 359 -15.13 22.46 5.85
N GLN A 360 -14.66 22.82 7.05
CA GLN A 360 -14.09 24.15 7.30
C GLN A 360 -12.68 24.22 6.68
N ALA A 361 -12.58 24.70 5.44
CA ALA A 361 -11.37 24.65 4.61
C ALA A 361 -10.11 25.18 5.31
N GLU A 362 -10.20 26.28 6.05
CA GLU A 362 -9.04 26.83 6.79
C GLU A 362 -8.55 25.90 7.90
N ILE A 363 -9.46 25.22 8.62
CA ILE A 363 -9.09 24.26 9.66
C ILE A 363 -8.55 22.97 9.02
N VAL A 364 -9.13 22.54 7.91
CA VAL A 364 -8.63 21.40 7.12
C VAL A 364 -7.19 21.66 6.68
N LYS A 365 -6.92 22.86 6.16
CA LYS A 365 -5.58 23.28 5.76
C LYS A 365 -4.60 23.36 6.93
N ASP A 366 -5.02 23.93 8.07
CA ASP A 366 -4.18 24.00 9.28
C ASP A 366 -3.85 22.60 9.84
N ASP A 367 -4.84 21.71 9.93
CA ASP A 367 -4.63 20.31 10.33
C ASP A 367 -3.70 19.59 9.33
N PHE A 368 -3.87 19.80 8.03
CA PHE A 368 -2.99 19.23 6.99
C PHE A 368 -1.56 19.76 7.11
N THR A 369 -1.38 21.07 7.32
CA THR A 369 -0.05 21.67 7.50
C THR A 369 0.67 21.06 8.70
N LYS A 370 -0.03 20.94 9.83
CA LYS A 370 0.53 20.35 11.05
C LYS A 370 0.78 18.84 10.93
N GLY A 371 -0.05 18.14 10.17
CA GLY A 371 0.06 16.69 9.95
C GLY A 371 1.12 16.29 8.94
N PHE A 372 1.32 17.09 7.88
CA PHE A 372 2.07 16.66 6.70
C PHE A 372 3.03 17.70 6.12
N GLN A 373 2.61 18.96 5.92
CA GLN A 373 3.49 19.97 5.31
C GLN A 373 4.76 20.18 6.13
N ASN A 374 4.63 20.35 7.45
CA ASN A 374 5.80 20.54 8.32
C ASN A 374 6.75 19.33 8.32
N ALA A 375 6.20 18.12 8.22
CA ALA A 375 6.99 16.89 8.13
C ALA A 375 7.75 16.83 6.80
N TYR A 376 7.11 17.26 5.71
CA TYR A 376 7.75 17.34 4.40
C TYR A 376 8.86 18.41 4.38
N ASP A 377 8.60 19.60 4.93
CA ASP A 377 9.59 20.67 5.02
C ASP A 377 10.83 20.22 5.82
N GLN A 378 10.62 19.52 6.94
CA GLN A 378 11.69 18.89 7.72
C GLN A 378 12.48 17.84 6.90
N ALA A 379 11.81 17.04 6.07
CA ALA A 379 12.47 16.07 5.19
C ALA A 379 13.32 16.75 4.11
N ILE A 380 12.90 17.91 3.59
CA ILE A 380 13.71 18.73 2.67
C ILE A 380 14.98 19.23 3.38
N GLU A 381 14.83 19.84 4.56
CA GLU A 381 15.96 20.35 5.35
C GLU A 381 17.00 19.25 5.57
N CYS A 382 16.55 18.05 5.95
CA CYS A 382 17.41 16.88 6.11
C CYS A 382 18.04 16.41 4.79
N SER A 383 17.29 16.41 3.68
CA SER A 383 17.82 16.06 2.36
C SER A 383 18.92 17.01 1.92
N ASN A 384 18.76 18.30 2.16
CA ASN A 384 19.76 19.32 1.84
C ASN A 384 21.00 19.15 2.72
N ALA A 385 20.80 18.91 4.02
CA ALA A 385 21.88 18.66 4.97
C ALA A 385 22.71 17.40 4.61
N LEU A 386 22.07 16.32 4.14
CA LEU A 386 22.76 15.10 3.65
C LEU A 386 23.70 15.37 2.46
N MET A 387 23.51 16.48 1.74
CA MET A 387 24.34 16.88 0.60
C MET A 387 25.47 17.84 0.97
N GLU A 388 25.46 18.40 2.19
CA GLU A 388 26.51 19.30 2.67
C GLU A 388 27.84 18.56 2.95
N ALA A 389 28.96 19.26 2.82
CA ALA A 389 30.27 18.72 3.15
C ALA A 389 30.61 19.00 4.62
N GLY A 390 31.21 18.02 5.30
CA GLY A 390 31.66 18.19 6.68
C GLY A 390 30.55 18.09 7.74
N VAL A 391 29.36 17.62 7.37
CA VAL A 391 28.31 17.28 8.35
C VAL A 391 28.61 15.95 9.03
N HIS A 392 28.13 15.81 10.26
CA HIS A 392 28.25 14.60 11.07
C HIS A 392 26.87 14.10 11.47
N PHE A 393 26.69 12.78 11.46
CA PHE A 393 25.45 12.14 11.84
C PHE A 393 25.62 11.43 13.18
N LYS A 394 24.63 11.54 14.06
CA LYS A 394 24.61 10.84 15.33
C LYS A 394 23.31 10.07 15.50
N ASP A 395 23.41 8.87 16.06
CA ASP A 395 22.23 8.13 16.53
C ASP A 395 21.69 8.70 17.84
N ALA A 396 20.54 8.20 18.30
CA ALA A 396 19.93 8.58 19.57
C ALA A 396 20.83 8.38 20.81
N SER A 397 21.86 7.52 20.72
CA SER A 397 22.84 7.30 21.78
C SER A 397 24.04 8.25 21.69
N GLY A 398 24.09 9.10 20.66
CA GLY A 398 25.19 10.03 20.39
C GLY A 398 26.37 9.42 19.64
N ASN A 399 26.27 8.17 19.17
CA ASN A 399 27.33 7.53 18.40
C ASN A 399 27.37 8.08 16.98
N LEU A 400 28.56 8.24 16.42
CA LEU A 400 28.73 8.67 15.04
C LEU A 400 28.24 7.60 14.06
N VAL A 401 27.44 8.03 13.09
CA VAL A 401 26.98 7.22 11.96
C VAL A 401 27.69 7.70 10.70
N GLU A 402 28.38 6.80 10.00
CA GLU A 402 29.13 7.14 8.79
C GLU A 402 28.43 6.61 7.54
N PHE A 403 28.12 7.51 6.61
CA PHE A 403 27.64 7.17 5.28
C PHE A 403 28.79 7.33 4.28
N LYS A 404 29.20 6.22 3.65
CA LYS A 404 30.35 6.21 2.71
C LYS A 404 30.14 7.11 1.49
N ASP A 405 28.91 7.10 0.97
CA ASP A 405 28.55 7.80 -0.27
C ASP A 405 27.28 8.64 -0.06
N ARG A 406 27.25 9.78 -0.75
CA ARG A 406 26.09 10.68 -0.78
C ARG A 406 24.94 10.06 -1.59
N PRO A 407 23.68 10.37 -1.25
CA PRO A 407 22.56 9.92 -2.05
C PRO A 407 22.60 10.51 -3.46
N THR A 408 22.29 9.69 -4.46
CA THR A 408 21.94 10.18 -5.81
C THR A 408 20.48 10.62 -5.88
N SER A 409 19.62 10.00 -5.07
CA SER A 409 18.22 10.39 -4.89
C SER A 409 17.83 10.33 -3.42
N CYS A 410 17.10 11.35 -2.96
CA CYS A 410 16.39 11.37 -1.69
C CYS A 410 14.87 11.36 -1.96
N TYR A 411 14.17 10.47 -1.27
CA TYR A 411 12.72 10.37 -1.28
C TYR A 411 12.19 10.87 0.06
N PRO A 412 11.61 12.08 0.12
CA PRO A 412 10.97 12.58 1.34
C PRO A 412 9.67 11.82 1.57
N VAL A 413 9.57 11.11 2.69
CA VAL A 413 8.43 10.28 3.07
C VAL A 413 7.80 10.85 4.34
N CYS A 414 6.51 11.15 4.28
CA CYS A 414 5.71 11.52 5.46
C CYS A 414 4.79 10.36 5.80
N ILE A 415 4.85 9.86 7.03
CA ILE A 415 4.01 8.74 7.46
C ILE A 415 3.15 9.10 8.68
N THR A 416 1.89 8.65 8.67
CA THR A 416 0.96 8.83 9.79
C THR A 416 0.39 7.53 10.33
N SER A 417 0.17 7.45 11.64
CA SER A 417 -0.58 6.36 12.28
C SER A 417 -2.10 6.56 12.22
N GLU A 418 -2.57 7.68 11.68
CA GLU A 418 -3.97 8.08 11.75
C GLU A 418 -4.70 7.75 10.45
N SER A 419 -5.92 7.22 10.56
CA SER A 419 -6.83 7.13 9.42
C SER A 419 -7.24 8.54 9.01
N TYR A 420 -6.71 9.04 7.89
CA TYR A 420 -6.87 10.41 7.42
C TYR A 420 -7.73 10.43 6.15
N PRO A 421 -9.04 10.71 6.24
CA PRO A 421 -9.95 10.65 5.11
C PRO A 421 -9.46 11.46 3.90
N SER A 422 -9.53 10.85 2.71
CA SER A 422 -9.15 11.47 1.44
C SER A 422 -7.74 12.07 1.42
N LEU A 423 -6.78 11.41 2.08
CA LEU A 423 -5.39 11.85 2.15
C LEU A 423 -4.77 12.15 0.78
N ALA A 424 -4.95 11.27 -0.21
CA ALA A 424 -4.39 11.45 -1.56
C ALA A 424 -4.90 12.74 -2.23
N PHE A 425 -6.20 13.01 -2.07
CA PHE A 425 -6.83 14.22 -2.57
C PHE A 425 -6.37 15.48 -1.83
N GLN A 426 -6.29 15.42 -0.49
CA GLN A 426 -5.80 16.51 0.36
C GLN A 426 -4.34 16.87 0.05
N CYS A 427 -3.49 15.87 -0.20
CA CYS A 427 -2.11 16.08 -0.64
C CYS A 427 -2.07 16.87 -1.95
N ARG A 428 -2.86 16.47 -2.93
CA ARG A 428 -2.92 17.14 -4.23
C ARG A 428 -3.40 18.60 -4.12
N LEU A 429 -4.26 18.90 -3.16
CA LEU A 429 -4.82 20.23 -2.96
C LEU A 429 -3.92 21.17 -2.16
N HIS A 430 -3.28 20.67 -1.10
CA HIS A 430 -2.64 21.50 -0.09
C HIS A 430 -1.12 21.37 -0.02
N LEU A 431 -0.54 20.26 -0.49
CA LEU A 431 0.89 20.02 -0.36
C LEU A 431 1.67 20.89 -1.33
N LYS A 432 2.57 21.72 -0.79
CA LYS A 432 3.53 22.48 -1.57
C LYS A 432 4.87 21.75 -1.51
N TYR A 433 5.43 21.51 -2.68
CA TYR A 433 6.64 20.71 -2.77
C TYR A 433 7.58 21.23 -3.86
N GLU A 434 8.86 20.92 -3.68
CA GLU A 434 9.91 21.16 -4.66
C GLU A 434 10.50 19.83 -5.17
N LYS A 435 11.06 19.88 -6.38
CA LYS A 435 11.64 18.72 -7.05
C LYS A 435 12.95 19.13 -7.72
N THR A 436 13.99 18.35 -7.48
CA THR A 436 15.28 18.49 -8.15
C THR A 436 15.70 17.15 -8.75
N GLU A 437 16.90 17.06 -9.34
CA GLU A 437 17.43 15.78 -9.80
C GLU A 437 17.61 14.81 -8.62
N HIS A 438 18.08 15.34 -7.50
CA HIS A 438 18.34 14.61 -6.26
C HIS A 438 17.09 14.44 -5.38
N LEU A 439 16.31 15.50 -5.19
CA LEU A 439 15.12 15.49 -4.35
C LEU A 439 13.90 15.06 -5.17
N LYS A 440 13.33 13.90 -4.84
CA LYS A 440 12.10 13.40 -5.48
C LYS A 440 10.86 14.06 -4.88
N ALA A 441 9.74 13.94 -5.60
CA ALA A 441 8.44 14.41 -5.10
C ALA A 441 8.10 13.70 -3.77
N PRO A 442 7.36 14.37 -2.88
CA PRO A 442 6.92 13.80 -1.61
C PRO A 442 6.15 12.49 -1.80
N TYR A 443 6.39 11.58 -0.88
CA TYR A 443 5.54 10.41 -0.72
C TYR A 443 4.85 10.43 0.66
N ILE A 444 3.54 10.65 0.65
CA ILE A 444 2.72 10.66 1.87
C ILE A 444 1.94 9.36 1.96
N MET A 445 2.01 8.68 3.10
CA MET A 445 1.29 7.43 3.35
C MET A 445 0.90 7.30 4.82
N ASP A 446 0.13 6.27 5.14
CA ASP A 446 -0.17 5.84 6.50
C ASP A 446 0.44 4.48 6.81
N VAL A 447 0.41 4.10 8.09
CA VAL A 447 0.93 2.80 8.57
C VAL A 447 0.18 1.59 8.00
N PHE A 448 -1.08 1.75 7.60
CA PHE A 448 -1.89 0.68 7.03
C PHE A 448 -1.45 0.36 5.60
N PHE A 449 -1.21 1.40 4.80
CA PHE A 449 -0.65 1.23 3.47
C PHE A 449 0.79 0.74 3.54
N LEU A 450 1.63 1.21 4.47
CA LEU A 450 2.99 0.68 4.63
C LEU A 450 2.99 -0.83 4.95
N ASP A 451 2.04 -1.30 5.74
CA ASP A 451 1.86 -2.73 6.01
C ASP A 451 1.55 -3.52 4.73
N ILE A 452 0.62 -3.04 3.91
CA ILE A 452 0.30 -3.68 2.62
C ILE A 452 1.51 -3.61 1.68
N LEU A 453 2.18 -2.46 1.61
CA LEU A 453 3.32 -2.25 0.74
C LEU A 453 4.47 -3.22 1.07
N THR A 454 4.81 -3.35 2.35
CA THR A 454 5.90 -4.25 2.80
C THR A 454 5.52 -5.72 2.74
N GLU A 455 4.22 -6.05 2.86
CA GLU A 455 3.70 -7.41 2.66
C GLU A 455 3.92 -7.90 1.23
N PHE A 456 3.67 -7.06 0.22
CA PHE A 456 3.78 -7.47 -1.19
C PHE A 456 5.12 -7.16 -1.84
N LEU A 457 5.78 -6.07 -1.44
CA LEU A 457 7.10 -5.67 -1.92
C LEU A 457 8.15 -5.86 -0.82
N SER A 458 8.32 -7.10 -0.38
CA SER A 458 9.21 -7.49 0.73
C SER A 458 10.70 -7.44 0.40
N GLU A 459 11.05 -7.11 -0.84
CA GLU A 459 12.43 -7.06 -1.31
C GLU A 459 12.81 -5.61 -1.70
N PRO A 460 13.99 -5.10 -1.29
CA PRO A 460 14.36 -3.69 -1.39
C PRO A 460 14.20 -3.05 -2.77
N LEU A 461 14.61 -3.77 -3.84
CA LEU A 461 14.52 -3.23 -5.20
C LEU A 461 13.08 -3.07 -5.66
N PHE A 462 12.20 -4.00 -5.29
CA PHE A 462 10.78 -3.94 -5.66
C PHE A 462 10.10 -2.78 -4.93
N PHE A 463 10.36 -2.64 -3.62
CA PHE A 463 9.86 -1.52 -2.83
C PHE A 463 10.31 -0.18 -3.42
N LEU A 464 11.62 -0.01 -3.64
CA LEU A 464 12.16 1.24 -4.21
C LEU A 464 11.68 1.49 -5.64
N SER A 465 11.50 0.45 -6.45
CA SER A 465 10.98 0.60 -7.81
C SER A 465 9.56 1.14 -7.80
N PHE A 466 8.73 0.74 -6.83
CA PHE A 466 7.40 1.31 -6.66
C PHE A 466 7.49 2.77 -6.22
N VAL A 467 8.24 3.07 -5.15
CA VAL A 467 8.41 4.45 -4.64
C VAL A 467 8.94 5.39 -5.74
N ASP A 468 9.94 4.96 -6.50
CA ASP A 468 10.53 5.76 -7.58
C ASP A 468 9.55 6.06 -8.71
N ARG A 469 8.71 5.08 -9.09
CA ARG A 469 7.66 5.30 -10.09
C ARG A 469 6.54 6.17 -9.54
N ARG A 470 6.05 5.88 -8.33
CA ARG A 470 4.94 6.59 -7.68
C ARG A 470 5.25 8.08 -7.49
N THR A 471 6.47 8.39 -7.04
CA THR A 471 6.95 9.78 -6.91
C THR A 471 7.30 10.41 -8.26
N GLY A 472 7.72 9.61 -9.24
CA GLY A 472 7.95 10.06 -10.62
C GLY A 472 6.68 10.56 -11.31
N TYR A 473 5.54 9.93 -11.04
CA TYR A 473 4.22 10.24 -11.61
C TYR A 473 3.30 11.02 -10.64
N HIS A 474 3.88 11.74 -9.66
CA HIS A 474 3.13 12.40 -8.59
C HIS A 474 1.92 13.21 -9.10
N ASP A 475 2.12 14.09 -10.09
CA ASP A 475 1.06 14.97 -10.61
C ASP A 475 0.13 14.29 -11.64
N ALA A 476 0.56 13.15 -12.21
CA ALA A 476 -0.12 12.50 -13.33
C ALA A 476 -1.13 11.43 -12.86
N LEU A 477 -1.11 11.04 -11.58
CA LEU A 477 -1.96 9.98 -11.03
C LEU A 477 -3.01 10.55 -10.10
N MET A 478 -4.24 10.06 -10.24
CA MET A 478 -5.32 10.26 -9.28
C MET A 478 -6.00 8.92 -9.00
N ALA A 479 -6.13 8.59 -7.73
CA ALA A 479 -6.81 7.40 -7.22
C ALA A 479 -7.39 7.73 -5.84
N SER A 480 -8.35 6.93 -5.39
CA SER A 480 -8.97 7.06 -4.07
C SER A 480 -7.98 6.79 -2.93
N THR A 481 -7.10 5.79 -3.09
CA THR A 481 -6.08 5.37 -2.11
C THR A 481 -4.78 4.96 -2.77
N GLU A 482 -3.70 4.85 -1.98
CA GLU A 482 -2.42 4.30 -2.45
C GLU A 482 -2.50 2.79 -2.74
N ILE A 483 -3.48 2.07 -2.19
CA ILE A 483 -3.73 0.64 -2.47
C ILE A 483 -4.05 0.44 -3.96
N VAL A 484 -4.88 1.32 -4.53
CA VAL A 484 -5.21 1.33 -5.97
C VAL A 484 -3.95 1.50 -6.83
N LEU A 485 -3.05 2.41 -6.44
CA LEU A 485 -1.80 2.67 -7.16
C LEU A 485 -0.80 1.51 -7.02
N LEU A 486 -0.75 0.87 -5.85
CA LEU A 486 0.02 -0.35 -5.64
C LEU A 486 -0.53 -1.50 -6.47
N SER A 487 -1.85 -1.67 -6.57
CA SER A 487 -2.44 -2.70 -7.43
C SER A 487 -2.09 -2.48 -8.91
N MET A 488 -2.19 -1.24 -9.39
CA MET A 488 -1.73 -0.87 -10.73
C MET A 488 -0.22 -1.16 -10.93
N HIS A 489 0.59 -0.95 -9.89
CA HIS A 489 1.99 -1.35 -9.91
C HIS A 489 2.18 -2.87 -10.01
N LEU A 490 1.48 -3.63 -9.19
CA LEU A 490 1.62 -5.08 -9.15
C LEU A 490 1.17 -5.72 -10.47
N LYS A 491 0.06 -5.26 -11.06
CA LYS A 491 -0.48 -5.78 -12.33
C LYS A 491 0.34 -5.34 -13.54
N TYR A 492 0.62 -4.04 -13.62
CA TYR A 492 1.04 -3.40 -14.86
C TYR A 492 2.31 -2.54 -14.67
N ASN A 493 3.04 -2.73 -13.57
CA ASN A 493 4.29 -2.04 -13.25
C ASN A 493 4.15 -0.51 -13.14
N LEU A 494 2.93 -0.01 -12.87
CA LEU A 494 2.59 1.43 -12.83
C LEU A 494 3.13 2.13 -14.09
N TRP A 495 2.94 1.46 -15.22
CA TRP A 495 3.44 1.91 -16.51
C TRP A 495 2.47 2.91 -17.11
N ILE A 496 2.93 4.15 -17.29
CA ILE A 496 2.18 5.25 -17.90
C ILE A 496 2.93 5.66 -19.17
N GLU A 497 2.20 5.82 -20.29
CA GLU A 497 2.78 6.29 -21.55
C GLU A 497 3.17 7.77 -21.44
N ASN A 498 4.25 8.17 -22.10
CA ASN A 498 4.88 9.49 -21.90
C ASN A 498 4.01 10.68 -22.33
N ASP A 499 2.98 10.46 -23.14
CA ASP A 499 2.02 11.47 -23.61
C ASP A 499 0.82 11.64 -22.67
N MET A 500 0.66 10.77 -21.68
CA MET A 500 -0.39 10.88 -20.67
C MET A 500 0.00 11.87 -19.59
N THR A 501 -0.75 12.97 -19.50
CA THR A 501 -0.56 14.01 -18.47
C THR A 501 -1.40 13.78 -17.22
N PHE A 502 -2.43 12.94 -17.32
CA PHE A 502 -3.35 12.63 -16.22
C PHE A 502 -4.00 11.26 -16.42
N MET A 503 -4.10 10.48 -15.34
CA MET A 503 -4.74 9.18 -15.29
C MET A 503 -5.54 9.07 -13.98
N HIS A 504 -6.83 8.80 -14.10
CA HIS A 504 -7.71 8.50 -12.97
C HIS A 504 -7.99 6.99 -12.93
N LEU A 505 -7.73 6.37 -11.79
CA LEU A 505 -7.93 4.92 -11.59
C LEU A 505 -9.17 4.69 -10.72
N ALA A 506 -10.02 3.77 -11.15
CA ALA A 506 -11.15 3.28 -10.37
C ALA A 506 -10.71 2.21 -9.36
N ASP A 507 -11.51 2.01 -8.32
CA ASP A 507 -11.17 1.15 -7.18
C ASP A 507 -11.20 -0.34 -7.51
N ASP A 508 -11.94 -0.74 -8.55
CA ASP A 508 -12.07 -2.13 -9.01
C ASP A 508 -10.73 -2.76 -9.43
N ILE A 509 -9.74 -1.94 -9.79
CA ILE A 509 -8.39 -2.44 -10.03
C ILE A 509 -7.74 -3.01 -8.76
N ALA A 510 -8.17 -2.64 -7.55
CA ALA A 510 -7.58 -3.12 -6.29
C ALA A 510 -8.09 -4.50 -5.84
N SER A 511 -9.21 -5.01 -6.39
CA SER A 511 -9.90 -6.21 -5.88
C SER A 511 -9.03 -7.47 -5.76
N ASP A 512 -8.04 -7.67 -6.64
CA ASP A 512 -7.14 -8.82 -6.57
C ASP A 512 -6.01 -8.66 -5.54
N LEU A 513 -5.57 -7.42 -5.30
CA LEU A 513 -4.66 -7.10 -4.20
C LEU A 513 -5.37 -7.31 -2.86
N ASP A 514 -6.61 -6.83 -2.75
CA ASP A 514 -7.45 -6.99 -1.55
C ASP A 514 -7.70 -8.48 -1.26
N ALA A 515 -8.11 -9.25 -2.27
CA ALA A 515 -8.27 -10.70 -2.15
C ALA A 515 -6.98 -11.40 -1.70
N ALA A 516 -5.85 -11.08 -2.33
CA ALA A 516 -4.57 -11.67 -1.98
C ALA A 516 -4.14 -11.32 -0.54
N PHE A 517 -4.43 -10.09 -0.09
CA PHE A 517 -4.08 -9.63 1.26
C PHE A 517 -4.92 -10.35 2.31
N MET A 518 -6.23 -10.48 2.07
CA MET A 518 -7.14 -11.26 2.90
C MET A 518 -6.72 -12.74 2.96
N VAL A 519 -6.40 -13.37 1.83
CA VAL A 519 -5.90 -14.75 1.77
C VAL A 519 -4.68 -14.94 2.68
N ARG A 520 -3.71 -14.03 2.62
CA ARG A 520 -2.50 -14.10 3.46
C ARG A 520 -2.82 -13.89 4.94
N ARG A 521 -3.55 -12.83 5.27
CA ARG A 521 -3.71 -12.37 6.66
C ARG A 521 -4.77 -13.14 7.44
N LEU A 522 -5.80 -13.63 6.77
CA LEU A 522 -6.88 -14.41 7.38
C LEU A 522 -6.69 -15.92 7.15
N ALA A 523 -5.60 -16.33 6.50
CA ALA A 523 -5.30 -17.73 6.17
C ALA A 523 -6.45 -18.42 5.40
N LEU A 524 -7.13 -17.66 4.54
CA LEU A 524 -8.23 -18.17 3.71
C LEU A 524 -7.67 -18.98 2.53
N PRO A 525 -8.42 -19.96 1.99
CA PRO A 525 -8.05 -20.59 0.73
C PRO A 525 -8.10 -19.56 -0.40
N GLY A 526 -7.14 -19.61 -1.33
CA GLY A 526 -7.06 -18.68 -2.47
C GLY A 526 -5.61 -18.39 -2.87
N SER A 527 -5.41 -17.48 -3.83
CA SER A 527 -4.07 -17.06 -4.27
C SER A 527 -3.55 -15.90 -3.41
N GLY A 528 -2.51 -16.15 -2.59
CA GLY A 528 -1.85 -15.10 -1.82
C GLY A 528 -0.97 -14.15 -2.63
N THR A 529 -0.82 -14.33 -3.94
CA THR A 529 -0.01 -13.42 -4.77
C THR A 529 -0.82 -12.94 -5.96
N PRO A 530 -1.05 -11.62 -6.13
CA PRO A 530 -1.78 -11.10 -7.27
C PRO A 530 -1.03 -11.37 -8.57
N LYS A 531 -1.77 -11.43 -9.68
CA LYS A 531 -1.17 -11.65 -11.01
C LYS A 531 -0.38 -10.40 -11.42
N GLY A 532 0.82 -10.59 -11.96
CA GLY A 532 1.60 -9.49 -12.51
C GLY A 532 3.10 -9.60 -12.24
N ILE A 533 3.73 -8.49 -11.85
CA ILE A 533 5.20 -8.35 -11.80
C ILE A 533 5.85 -9.34 -10.82
N LEU A 534 5.20 -9.64 -9.68
CA LEU A 534 5.73 -10.56 -8.68
C LEU A 534 5.80 -12.01 -9.19
N GLN A 535 4.93 -12.39 -10.12
CA GLN A 535 4.98 -13.70 -10.77
C GLN A 535 5.88 -13.68 -12.00
N LYS A 536 5.85 -12.58 -12.78
CA LYS A 536 6.60 -12.47 -14.04
C LYS A 536 8.10 -12.33 -13.81
N TYR A 537 8.52 -11.60 -12.77
CA TYR A 537 9.91 -11.21 -12.56
C TYR A 537 10.72 -12.19 -11.69
N THR A 538 10.15 -13.32 -11.28
CA THR A 538 10.82 -14.32 -10.44
C THR A 538 11.49 -15.45 -11.23
N SER A 539 11.29 -15.51 -12.55
CA SER A 539 11.81 -16.60 -13.39
C SER A 539 12.72 -16.10 -14.53
N GLY A 540 13.43 -17.04 -15.15
CA GLY A 540 14.34 -16.75 -16.26
C GLY A 540 15.62 -16.03 -15.83
N PHE A 541 16.37 -15.54 -16.83
CA PHE A 541 17.57 -14.75 -16.60
C PHE A 541 17.26 -13.46 -15.85
N PHE A 542 16.17 -12.77 -16.19
CA PHE A 542 15.77 -11.51 -15.57
C PHE A 542 15.60 -11.65 -14.06
N GLY A 543 14.83 -12.66 -13.60
CA GLY A 543 14.64 -12.90 -12.18
C GLY A 543 15.92 -13.27 -11.44
N ARG A 544 16.80 -14.09 -12.06
CA ARG A 544 18.11 -14.42 -11.49
C ARG A 544 19.04 -13.21 -11.39
N LEU A 545 18.99 -12.31 -12.37
CA LEU A 545 19.76 -11.08 -12.35
C LEU A 545 19.30 -10.16 -11.23
N LEU A 546 17.99 -9.93 -11.10
CA LEU A 546 17.44 -9.16 -9.98
C LEU A 546 17.81 -9.79 -8.64
N PHE A 547 17.61 -11.11 -8.49
CA PHE A 547 17.99 -11.84 -7.27
C PHE A 547 19.46 -11.64 -6.89
N LYS A 548 20.37 -11.65 -7.87
CA LYS A 548 21.80 -11.40 -7.66
C LYS A 548 22.06 -9.96 -7.25
N ILE A 549 21.48 -8.98 -7.96
CA ILE A 549 21.65 -7.55 -7.64
C ILE A 549 21.23 -7.27 -6.20
N GLN A 550 20.09 -7.80 -5.74
CA GLN A 550 19.59 -7.59 -4.38
C GLN A 550 20.54 -8.05 -3.26
N ARG A 551 21.42 -9.01 -3.54
CA ARG A 551 22.34 -9.59 -2.55
C ARG A 551 23.77 -9.07 -2.65
N LEU A 552 24.08 -8.32 -3.70
CA LEU A 552 25.37 -7.66 -3.81
C LEU A 552 25.27 -6.34 -3.03
N ALA A 553 26.01 -6.22 -1.92
CA ALA A 553 26.17 -4.99 -1.16
C ALA A 553 26.99 -3.97 -1.97
N ASN A 554 26.45 -3.52 -3.09
CA ASN A 554 27.09 -2.62 -4.04
C ASN A 554 26.10 -1.57 -4.51
N ASP A 555 26.27 -0.37 -3.98
CA ASP A 555 25.40 0.79 -4.20
C ASP A 555 25.22 1.13 -5.68
N ASP A 556 26.23 0.84 -6.51
CA ASP A 556 26.23 1.11 -7.94
C ASP A 556 25.30 0.20 -8.76
N LEU A 557 24.94 -0.96 -8.22
CA LEU A 557 24.09 -1.95 -8.91
C LEU A 557 22.59 -1.73 -8.62
N THR A 558 22.25 -0.99 -7.56
CA THR A 558 20.87 -0.60 -7.27
C THR A 558 20.24 0.14 -8.45
N ASP A 559 20.98 1.06 -9.07
CA ASP A 559 20.51 1.78 -10.26
C ASP A 559 20.19 0.85 -11.42
N LEU A 560 21.04 -0.15 -11.69
CA LEU A 560 20.77 -1.17 -12.70
C LEU A 560 19.49 -1.94 -12.39
N GLY A 561 19.30 -2.35 -11.13
CA GLY A 561 18.09 -3.02 -10.68
C GLY A 561 16.83 -2.20 -10.97
N LEU A 562 16.83 -0.92 -10.61
CA LEU A 562 15.72 0.00 -10.86
C LEU A 562 15.48 0.23 -12.36
N ILE A 563 16.55 0.36 -13.15
CA ILE A 563 16.45 0.47 -14.62
C ILE A 563 15.81 -0.78 -15.23
N LEU A 564 16.19 -1.97 -14.77
CA LEU A 564 15.64 -3.24 -15.26
C LEU A 564 14.17 -3.39 -14.88
N LEU A 565 13.81 -3.07 -13.63
CA LEU A 565 12.43 -3.04 -13.15
C LEU A 565 11.59 -1.98 -13.86
N LYS A 566 12.22 -0.96 -14.45
CA LYS A 566 11.53 -0.03 -15.34
C LYS A 566 11.09 -0.66 -16.66
N GLY A 567 11.67 -1.76 -17.10
CA GLY A 567 11.36 -2.39 -18.38
C GLY A 567 9.92 -2.88 -18.53
N ASN A 568 9.35 -2.72 -19.73
CA ASN A 568 8.04 -3.26 -20.05
C ASN A 568 8.07 -4.80 -20.17
N GLY A 569 6.90 -5.45 -20.20
CA GLY A 569 6.81 -6.91 -20.27
C GLY A 569 7.53 -7.53 -21.48
N LYS A 570 7.55 -6.85 -22.64
CA LYS A 570 8.23 -7.34 -23.85
C LYS A 570 9.75 -7.29 -23.71
N PHE A 571 10.28 -6.28 -23.01
CA PHE A 571 11.71 -6.17 -22.72
C PHE A 571 12.19 -7.33 -21.86
N VAL A 572 11.44 -7.68 -20.82
CA VAL A 572 11.73 -8.83 -19.95
C VAL A 572 11.74 -10.14 -20.73
N ASP A 573 10.73 -10.37 -21.57
CA ASP A 573 10.63 -11.58 -22.39
C ASP A 573 11.81 -11.67 -23.37
N MET A 574 12.17 -10.54 -24.00
CA MET A 574 13.32 -10.45 -24.91
C MET A 574 14.64 -10.77 -24.20
N LEU A 575 14.91 -10.22 -23.02
CA LEU A 575 16.13 -10.51 -22.26
C LEU A 575 16.24 -12.01 -21.93
N ASN A 576 15.13 -12.61 -21.50
CA ASN A 576 15.09 -14.04 -21.20
C ASN A 576 15.36 -14.90 -22.44
N GLU A 577 14.74 -14.58 -23.58
CA GLU A 577 14.96 -15.30 -24.85
C GLU A 577 16.39 -15.12 -25.38
N ALA A 578 16.92 -13.89 -25.34
CA ALA A 578 18.25 -13.57 -25.84
C ALA A 578 19.35 -14.27 -25.03
N VAL A 579 19.25 -14.24 -23.69
CA VAL A 579 20.21 -14.95 -22.84
C VAL A 579 20.08 -16.46 -22.98
N GLY A 580 18.86 -16.99 -23.05
CA GLY A 580 18.64 -18.42 -23.33
C GLY A 580 19.27 -18.89 -24.64
N ARG A 581 19.29 -18.02 -25.67
CA ARG A 581 19.96 -18.30 -26.95
C ARG A 581 21.48 -18.41 -26.81
N ILE A 582 22.14 -17.46 -26.17
CA ILE A 582 23.60 -17.49 -26.04
C ILE A 582 24.06 -18.65 -25.15
N GLN A 583 23.29 -18.99 -24.11
CA GLN A 583 23.52 -20.18 -23.30
C GLN A 583 23.40 -21.47 -24.12
N TYR A 584 22.34 -21.57 -24.94
CA TYR A 584 22.16 -22.70 -25.85
C TYR A 584 23.38 -22.91 -26.76
N LEU A 585 23.87 -21.84 -27.40
CA LEU A 585 25.03 -21.88 -28.29
C LEU A 585 26.28 -22.36 -27.55
N THR A 586 26.54 -21.77 -26.38
CA THR A 586 27.68 -22.13 -25.51
C THR A 586 27.65 -23.59 -25.11
N ILE A 587 26.48 -24.16 -24.80
CA ILE A 587 26.37 -25.60 -24.49
C ILE A 587 26.74 -26.46 -25.70
N GLN A 588 26.45 -26.01 -26.94
CA GLN A 588 26.76 -26.79 -28.13
C GLN A 588 28.27 -26.82 -28.41
N ASP A 589 28.92 -25.66 -28.44
CA ASP A 589 30.30 -25.49 -28.92
C ASP A 589 31.34 -25.24 -27.82
N ASN A 590 30.91 -24.97 -26.58
CA ASN A 590 31.76 -24.63 -25.44
C ASN A 590 32.58 -23.34 -25.64
N LEU A 591 32.06 -22.41 -26.45
CA LEU A 591 32.65 -21.08 -26.69
C LEU A 591 31.83 -20.00 -25.98
N THR A 592 32.47 -18.86 -25.66
CA THR A 592 31.75 -17.69 -25.15
C THR A 592 30.90 -17.06 -26.25
N HIS A 593 29.62 -16.93 -25.98
CA HIS A 593 28.66 -16.15 -26.76
C HIS A 593 28.15 -14.95 -25.96
N ASP A 594 27.76 -13.89 -26.66
CA ASP A 594 27.30 -12.65 -26.04
C ASP A 594 25.99 -12.11 -26.62
N PHE A 595 25.35 -11.29 -25.81
CA PHE A 595 24.21 -10.48 -26.20
C PHE A 595 24.45 -9.05 -25.71
N THR A 596 24.28 -8.06 -26.59
CA THR A 596 24.46 -6.65 -26.22
C THR A 596 23.27 -5.83 -26.69
N ILE A 597 22.76 -4.98 -25.79
CA ILE A 597 21.67 -4.04 -26.07
C ILE A 597 21.97 -2.66 -25.48
N GLN A 598 21.63 -1.61 -26.23
CA GLN A 598 21.58 -0.25 -25.72
C GLN A 598 20.19 0.02 -25.17
N LEU A 599 20.13 0.55 -23.95
CA LEU A 599 18.89 0.95 -23.28
C LEU A 599 18.45 2.32 -23.80
N GLU A 600 17.14 2.56 -23.80
CA GLU A 600 16.55 3.82 -24.27
C GLU A 600 16.91 5.01 -23.34
N ASN A 601 16.62 6.24 -23.80
CA ASN A 601 16.71 7.49 -23.01
C ASN A 601 18.10 7.79 -22.39
N GLY A 602 19.18 7.33 -23.01
CA GLY A 602 20.55 7.65 -22.56
C GLY A 602 20.95 6.95 -21.26
N VAL A 603 20.21 5.92 -20.85
CA VAL A 603 20.45 5.15 -19.62
C VAL A 603 21.69 4.26 -19.73
N GLY A 604 22.26 4.09 -20.92
CA GLY A 604 23.45 3.27 -21.15
C GLY A 604 23.13 1.98 -21.92
N GLY A 605 23.75 0.88 -21.52
CA GLY A 605 23.53 -0.42 -22.17
C GLY A 605 23.93 -1.60 -21.30
N LEU A 606 23.54 -2.79 -21.76
CA LEU A 606 23.77 -4.07 -21.10
C LEU A 606 24.46 -5.02 -22.09
N THR A 607 25.58 -5.59 -21.67
CA THR A 607 26.27 -6.67 -22.37
C THR A 607 26.27 -7.91 -21.47
N VAL A 608 25.77 -9.03 -21.99
CA VAL A 608 25.72 -10.32 -21.30
C VAL A 608 26.66 -11.28 -22.00
N HIS A 609 27.62 -11.86 -21.29
CA HIS A 609 28.49 -12.94 -21.78
C HIS A 609 28.12 -14.24 -21.10
N THR A 610 28.33 -15.34 -21.81
CA THR A 610 28.31 -16.69 -21.24
C THR A 610 29.71 -17.09 -20.78
N LEU A 611 29.78 -17.68 -19.59
CA LEU A 611 31.01 -18.18 -19.02
C LEU A 611 31.44 -19.45 -19.77
N ALA A 612 32.60 -19.38 -20.41
CA ALA A 612 33.32 -20.53 -20.95
C ALA A 612 34.80 -20.40 -20.58
N GLY A 613 35.37 -21.47 -20.00
CA GLY A 613 36.73 -21.48 -19.49
C GLY A 613 36.86 -20.83 -18.12
N ASP A 614 38.02 -20.20 -17.87
CA ASP A 614 38.37 -19.57 -16.60
C ASP A 614 37.59 -18.27 -16.34
N LEU A 615 37.20 -18.06 -15.07
CA LEU A 615 36.35 -16.95 -14.64
C LEU A 615 37.05 -15.60 -14.78
N GLU A 616 38.32 -15.49 -14.39
CA GLU A 616 39.06 -14.23 -14.41
C GLU A 616 39.28 -13.76 -15.86
N SER A 617 39.69 -14.69 -16.73
CA SER A 617 39.79 -14.41 -18.17
C SER A 617 38.45 -13.98 -18.77
N ALA A 618 37.34 -14.63 -18.38
CA ALA A 618 36.01 -14.25 -18.86
C ALA A 618 35.57 -12.86 -18.37
N GLN A 619 35.84 -12.52 -17.10
CA GLN A 619 35.59 -11.20 -16.54
C GLN A 619 36.37 -10.10 -17.27
N ASN A 620 37.66 -10.34 -17.57
CA ASN A 620 38.50 -9.40 -18.30
C ASN A 620 37.99 -9.17 -19.74
N LYS A 621 37.57 -10.24 -20.43
CA LYS A 621 36.95 -10.13 -21.77
C LYS A 621 35.64 -9.35 -21.74
N LEU A 622 34.78 -9.61 -20.74
CA LEU A 622 33.54 -8.87 -20.55
C LEU A 622 33.81 -7.39 -20.31
N MET A 623 34.75 -7.04 -19.43
CA MET A 623 35.11 -5.64 -19.15
C MET A 623 35.62 -4.90 -20.39
N ALA A 624 36.49 -5.53 -21.19
CA ALA A 624 36.96 -4.94 -22.43
C ALA A 624 35.81 -4.70 -23.43
N HIS A 625 34.89 -5.66 -23.55
CA HIS A 625 33.72 -5.55 -24.41
C HIS A 625 32.76 -4.43 -23.93
N VAL A 626 32.47 -4.38 -22.64
CA VAL A 626 31.65 -3.33 -22.01
C VAL A 626 32.23 -1.94 -22.29
N ASN A 627 33.54 -1.76 -22.13
CA ASN A 627 34.20 -0.48 -22.43
C ASN A 627 34.07 -0.09 -23.91
N ALA A 628 34.28 -1.04 -24.83
CA ALA A 628 34.13 -0.82 -26.25
C ALA A 628 32.69 -0.40 -26.63
N LYS A 629 31.68 -1.08 -26.07
CA LYS A 629 30.26 -0.78 -26.37
C LYS A 629 29.81 0.55 -25.77
N LYS A 630 30.22 0.85 -24.53
CA LYS A 630 30.04 2.18 -23.92
C LYS A 630 30.58 3.29 -24.81
N TYR A 631 31.81 3.12 -25.31
CA TYR A 631 32.47 4.08 -26.18
C TYR A 631 31.76 4.26 -27.53
N LEU A 632 31.41 3.15 -28.20
CA LEU A 632 30.70 3.17 -29.50
C LEU A 632 29.32 3.79 -29.42
N ALA A 633 28.59 3.53 -28.33
CA ALA A 633 27.26 4.06 -28.09
C ALA A 633 27.25 5.51 -27.56
N LYS A 634 28.43 6.07 -27.26
CA LYS A 634 28.61 7.39 -26.65
C LYS A 634 27.81 7.57 -25.36
N GLN A 635 27.82 6.54 -24.51
CA GLN A 635 27.07 6.55 -23.24
C GLN A 635 28.00 6.81 -22.06
N ASN A 636 27.43 7.41 -21.00
CA ASN A 636 28.14 7.67 -19.75
C ASN A 636 28.20 6.44 -18.83
N GLN A 637 27.36 5.44 -19.09
CA GLN A 637 27.40 4.19 -18.34
C GLN A 637 27.12 2.95 -19.19
N TRP A 638 27.62 1.80 -18.74
CA TRP A 638 27.35 0.49 -19.34
C TRP A 638 27.54 -0.63 -18.32
N PHE A 639 26.72 -1.66 -18.43
CA PHE A 639 26.70 -2.81 -17.51
C PHE A 639 27.12 -4.08 -18.23
N GLY A 640 27.94 -4.89 -17.57
CA GLY A 640 28.31 -6.22 -18.00
C GLY A 640 27.77 -7.27 -17.05
N VAL A 641 27.21 -8.36 -17.59
CA VAL A 641 26.75 -9.51 -16.82
C VAL A 641 27.38 -10.77 -17.38
N LEU A 642 28.00 -11.57 -16.51
CA LEU A 642 28.53 -12.88 -16.87
C LEU A 642 27.58 -13.95 -16.33
N VAL A 643 27.09 -14.83 -17.20
CA VAL A 643 26.16 -15.90 -16.85
C VAL A 643 26.77 -17.27 -17.09
N GLU A 644 26.48 -18.23 -16.23
CA GLU A 644 26.81 -19.62 -16.48
C GLU A 644 26.02 -20.15 -17.67
N ALA A 645 26.64 -21.03 -18.45
CA ALA A 645 26.00 -21.64 -19.62
C ALA A 645 25.05 -22.79 -19.28
N ASP A 646 25.05 -23.27 -18.04
CA ASP A 646 24.31 -24.46 -17.64
C ASP A 646 22.79 -24.23 -17.45
N ARG A 647 22.08 -25.25 -16.97
CA ARG A 647 20.62 -25.20 -16.77
C ARG A 647 20.18 -24.09 -15.82
N LEU A 648 20.96 -23.86 -14.78
CA LEU A 648 20.62 -22.89 -13.75
C LEU A 648 20.89 -21.49 -14.28
N GLY A 649 21.95 -21.34 -15.08
CA GLY A 649 22.23 -20.11 -15.78
C GLY A 649 22.43 -18.95 -14.81
N MET A 650 23.12 -19.23 -13.70
CA MET A 650 23.29 -18.31 -12.60
C MET A 650 24.15 -17.12 -13.04
N VAL A 651 23.91 -15.97 -12.42
CA VAL A 651 24.74 -14.79 -12.64
C VAL A 651 26.04 -14.96 -11.86
N ALA A 652 27.11 -15.23 -12.59
CA ALA A 652 28.45 -15.44 -12.06
C ALA A 652 29.08 -14.12 -11.59
N SER A 653 28.96 -13.07 -12.40
CA SER A 653 29.56 -11.75 -12.12
C SER A 653 28.76 -10.62 -12.75
N ILE A 654 28.83 -9.43 -12.15
CA ILE A 654 28.27 -8.19 -12.68
C ILE A 654 29.36 -7.11 -12.60
N CYS A 655 29.49 -6.29 -13.63
CA CYS A 655 30.38 -5.14 -13.65
C CYS A 655 29.67 -3.90 -14.21
N LYS A 656 30.13 -2.72 -13.80
CA LYS A 656 29.63 -1.41 -14.24
C LYS A 656 30.81 -0.55 -14.66
N LEU A 657 30.67 0.17 -15.77
CA LEU A 657 31.52 1.30 -16.11
C LEU A 657 30.66 2.56 -16.11
N SER A 658 31.00 3.54 -15.28
CA SER A 658 30.26 4.80 -15.16
C SER A 658 31.23 5.97 -15.12
N PHE A 659 31.31 6.73 -16.21
CA PHE A 659 32.10 7.95 -16.34
C PHE A 659 31.68 8.71 -17.61
N PRO A 660 31.77 10.05 -17.63
CA PRO A 660 31.43 10.85 -18.80
C PRO A 660 32.13 10.36 -20.07
N TRP A 661 31.40 10.24 -21.16
CA TRP A 661 32.00 9.87 -22.43
C TRP A 661 32.93 10.99 -22.92
N GLN A 662 34.13 10.60 -23.37
CA GLN A 662 35.08 11.49 -24.02
C GLN A 662 35.69 10.77 -25.21
N LYS A 663 36.03 11.52 -26.25
CA LYS A 663 36.68 10.97 -27.44
C LYS A 663 38.09 10.51 -27.08
N ASP A 664 38.44 9.28 -27.46
CA ASP A 664 39.76 8.69 -27.19
C ASP A 664 40.27 8.00 -28.46
N THR A 665 41.42 8.47 -28.96
CA THR A 665 42.05 7.95 -30.18
C THR A 665 42.45 6.48 -30.07
N LYS A 666 42.85 6.01 -28.88
CA LYS A 666 43.15 4.59 -28.65
C LYS A 666 41.89 3.75 -28.74
N MET A 667 40.79 4.24 -28.18
CA MET A 667 39.50 3.56 -28.28
C MET A 667 38.97 3.55 -29.72
N ASP A 668 39.12 4.65 -30.48
CA ASP A 668 38.76 4.71 -31.90
C ASP A 668 39.48 3.64 -32.73
N LEU A 669 40.77 3.42 -32.47
CA LEU A 669 41.56 2.37 -33.12
C LEU A 669 41.11 0.97 -32.66
N ALA A 670 41.00 0.76 -31.35
CA ALA A 670 40.66 -0.54 -30.77
C ALA A 670 39.29 -1.08 -31.26
N VAL A 671 38.26 -0.23 -31.29
CA VAL A 671 36.92 -0.65 -31.75
C VAL A 671 36.88 -0.93 -33.25
N LYS A 672 37.70 -0.22 -34.04
CA LYS A 672 37.83 -0.42 -35.48
C LYS A 672 38.60 -1.69 -35.82
N GLU A 673 39.71 -1.96 -35.14
CA GLU A 673 40.51 -3.19 -35.30
C GLU A 673 39.73 -4.43 -34.88
N ALA A 674 38.99 -4.35 -33.76
CA ALA A 674 38.12 -5.43 -33.28
C ALA A 674 36.87 -5.66 -34.14
N LYS A 675 36.63 -4.81 -35.17
CA LYS A 675 35.41 -4.82 -36.00
C LYS A 675 34.13 -4.88 -35.15
N MET A 676 34.09 -4.09 -34.07
CA MET A 676 32.96 -4.09 -33.16
C MET A 676 31.74 -3.44 -33.80
N ASP A 677 30.63 -4.18 -33.85
CA ASP A 677 29.36 -3.62 -34.29
C ASP A 677 28.80 -2.62 -33.29
N LYS A 678 27.99 -1.67 -33.78
CA LYS A 678 27.18 -0.83 -32.90
C LYS A 678 26.22 -1.70 -32.08
N PRO A 679 25.96 -1.36 -30.81
CA PRO A 679 24.97 -2.08 -30.03
C PRO A 679 23.58 -1.94 -30.65
N MET A 680 22.81 -3.01 -30.55
CA MET A 680 21.41 -3.01 -30.97
C MET A 680 20.62 -2.07 -30.04
N ILE A 681 19.84 -1.17 -30.60
CA ILE A 681 18.90 -0.36 -29.81
C ILE A 681 17.67 -1.21 -29.58
N TYR A 682 17.16 -1.23 -28.34
CA TYR A 682 15.90 -1.89 -28.07
C TYR A 682 14.77 -1.26 -28.90
N ASP A 683 14.13 -2.05 -29.75
CA ASP A 683 12.85 -1.73 -30.39
C ASP A 683 11.89 -2.91 -30.20
N SER A 684 10.80 -2.66 -29.48
CA SER A 684 9.80 -3.67 -29.14
C SER A 684 9.07 -4.29 -30.34
N LYS A 685 9.08 -3.63 -31.52
CA LYS A 685 8.45 -4.13 -32.75
C LYS A 685 9.40 -5.02 -33.57
N GLU A 686 10.68 -4.69 -33.67
CA GLU A 686 11.63 -5.39 -34.54
C GLU A 686 12.28 -6.65 -33.94
N LEU A 687 12.21 -6.82 -32.62
CA LEU A 687 12.94 -7.87 -31.90
C LEU A 687 12.12 -9.11 -31.56
N ARG A 688 10.81 -9.08 -31.82
CA ARG A 688 9.89 -10.17 -31.45
C ARG A 688 10.21 -11.45 -32.23
N GLY A 689 10.57 -12.52 -31.52
CA GLY A 689 10.82 -13.85 -32.10
C GLY A 689 12.18 -14.07 -32.76
N LYS A 690 13.05 -13.05 -32.86
CA LYS A 690 14.42 -13.19 -33.41
C LYS A 690 15.30 -14.12 -32.57
N PHE A 691 15.04 -14.20 -31.27
CA PHE A 691 15.88 -14.94 -30.32
C PHE A 691 15.31 -16.30 -29.91
N LYS A 692 14.14 -16.70 -30.41
CA LYS A 692 13.54 -18.00 -30.09
C LYS A 692 14.42 -19.15 -30.58
N VAL A 693 14.89 -19.95 -29.64
CA VAL A 693 15.65 -21.18 -29.93
C VAL A 693 14.68 -22.33 -30.18
N LYS A 694 14.73 -22.93 -31.38
CA LYS A 694 14.12 -24.25 -31.61
C LYS A 694 15.13 -25.33 -31.25
N LEU A 695 14.86 -26.06 -30.16
CA LEU A 695 15.67 -27.21 -29.75
C LEU A 695 15.50 -28.37 -30.74
N GLY A 696 16.56 -28.70 -31.47
CA GLY A 696 16.66 -29.90 -32.27
C GLY A 696 16.75 -31.14 -31.38
N ARG A 697 16.09 -32.23 -31.79
CA ARG A 697 16.05 -33.50 -31.03
C ARG A 697 17.46 -34.06 -30.74
N ASN A 698 18.44 -33.75 -31.59
CA ASN A 698 19.80 -34.28 -31.47
C ASN A 698 20.78 -33.32 -30.76
N ASP A 699 20.37 -32.09 -30.46
CA ASP A 699 21.23 -31.08 -29.84
C ASP A 699 21.59 -31.50 -28.41
N LYS A 700 22.73 -31.03 -27.89
CA LYS A 700 23.05 -31.22 -26.48
C LYS A 700 21.97 -30.57 -25.63
N CYS A 701 21.52 -31.28 -24.60
CA CYS A 701 20.41 -30.86 -23.77
C CYS A 701 20.80 -29.63 -22.93
N LEU A 702 19.90 -28.63 -22.88
CA LEU A 702 20.05 -27.42 -22.05
C LEU A 702 20.19 -27.67 -20.54
N CYS A 703 20.04 -28.92 -20.07
CA CYS A 703 20.22 -29.23 -18.66
C CYS A 703 21.69 -29.39 -18.25
N GLY A 704 22.64 -29.25 -19.18
CA GLY A 704 24.06 -29.44 -18.91
C GLY A 704 24.49 -30.92 -18.79
N SER A 705 23.59 -31.89 -18.97
CA SER A 705 23.92 -33.33 -18.82
C SER A 705 24.86 -33.92 -19.88
N GLY A 706 25.22 -33.14 -20.90
CA GLY A 706 25.98 -33.61 -22.07
C GLY A 706 25.23 -34.58 -22.99
N LYS A 707 24.01 -35.03 -22.63
CA LYS A 707 23.19 -35.94 -23.44
C LYS A 707 22.42 -35.17 -24.54
N LYS A 708 22.06 -35.86 -25.62
CA LYS A 708 21.14 -35.31 -26.64
C LYS A 708 19.77 -35.00 -26.01
N TYR A 709 19.12 -33.92 -26.41
CA TYR A 709 17.84 -33.46 -25.87
C TYR A 709 16.78 -34.57 -25.87
N LYS A 710 16.68 -35.34 -26.97
CA LYS A 710 15.78 -36.50 -27.08
C LYS A 710 16.04 -37.65 -26.12
N LYS A 711 17.23 -37.72 -25.53
CA LYS A 711 17.65 -38.75 -24.56
C LYS A 711 17.72 -38.20 -23.13
N CYS A 712 17.17 -37.00 -22.90
CA CYS A 712 17.23 -36.31 -21.61
C CYS A 712 15.88 -35.64 -21.29
N CYS A 713 15.80 -34.31 -21.32
CA CYS A 713 14.61 -33.59 -20.88
C CYS A 713 13.38 -33.82 -21.76
N LEU A 714 13.53 -34.23 -23.03
CA LEU A 714 12.39 -34.58 -23.88
C LEU A 714 11.65 -35.84 -23.37
N ILE A 715 12.33 -36.76 -22.68
CA ILE A 715 11.72 -37.97 -22.12
C ILE A 715 11.03 -37.66 -20.78
N LYS A 716 11.59 -36.74 -20.00
CA LYS A 716 11.04 -36.32 -18.70
C LYS A 716 9.77 -35.46 -18.77
N ASN A 717 9.46 -34.87 -19.93
CA ASN A 717 8.24 -34.08 -20.12
C ASN A 717 7.06 -34.90 -20.68
N ASN A 718 7.27 -36.19 -20.99
CA ASN A 718 6.25 -37.12 -21.49
C ASN A 718 5.88 -38.20 -20.46
N LEU A 719 6.37 -38.05 -19.23
CA LEU A 719 6.00 -38.76 -18.00
C LEU A 719 5.52 -37.68 -17.02
#